data_AF-A0A250XGZ5-F1
#
_entry.id   AF-A0A250XGZ5-F1
#
_cell.length_a   1.000
_cell.length_b   1.000
_cell.length_c   1.000
_cell.angle_alpha   90.00
_cell.angle_beta   90.00
_cell.angle_gamma   90.00
#
_symmetry.space_group_name_H-M   'P 1'
#
loop_
_entity.id
_entity.type
_entity.pdbx_description
1 polymer ?
#
loop_
_entity_poly.entity_id
_entity_poly.type
_entity_poly.pdbx_seq_one_letter_code
_entity_poly.pdbx_strand_id
1 'polypeptide(L)'
;MSLRDEAEAAALALFQKIDLDDTVSKNIVKNPKLTKALVEIIHEAKAENGCSKSKGNLLNSVATKYPANALVHRPKLLEYIMTEKIKSVAQLDGAFEYLKKIGTTDLDTAVLETFAGVGIVISPEQIKSAVDASIAENKARILEERYHCNLSILLGQITRALKWADGASVRGVLEAEVEKLLGPKTEEDLKPPEKKQKPKAPPKEAKEESKAQGSAKPEEPSPPEDPYAFLPKPADNNQVHTSVNFSDGRIMRIANTPQKLGEHLAFTGGKVITRFPPEPNGYLHIGHAKAMFVDFGMAAQYDGHCYLRYDDTNPTAEKLEYIDHIQEIVAWMGWKPWKITYSSDYFDELHAMAVELIKRGHAYVCHQTKDEIEASRKALEPSPWRDRPIAESLSLFEDMRRGLVDEGAATLRMRMDHKNENFNMFDLIAFRIKFAEHPHAGDKWCIYPSYDYTHCLVDALENITHSLCTLEFESRRASYYWLLEVLDTYKPFVWEYARLNITNTVMSKRKLNKLVTGGHVNGWDDPRLLTLAGMRRRGMTPTAINNFCREIGITRNDNLIPMHKLEYHIRSDLDATSPRTLAVLRPLKVVITNLDNSHIEHFQARLFPGRSEDTYSIPLTRVVYVEETDFKEVDEKDYYGLAPGKTIMLKYAYIVKCTGFTKDPTGKVVELQVEADLAPAGKKPPKGVLNWVAQPTPGQEPPTAEARIYDYLFKSEDPGTMDEWLEDLDKESLQVIKGVYVTPALARAKVGDRFQFERLGYFAVDPDSVDGKLVFNRTVTLKESAARVAAASASVVK
;
A
#
# COMPACT_ATOMS: atom_id res chain seq x y z
N MET A 1 18.67 -3.72 -40.70
CA MET A 1 17.49 -2.84 -40.45
C MET A 1 17.58 -1.69 -41.44
N SER A 2 16.46 -1.19 -41.94
CA SER A 2 16.50 0.02 -42.77
C SER A 2 16.84 1.22 -41.88
N LEU A 3 17.45 2.29 -42.43
CA LEU A 3 17.71 3.54 -41.70
C LEU A 3 16.45 4.12 -41.03
N ARG A 4 15.28 3.77 -41.55
CA ARG A 4 13.97 4.14 -41.01
C ARG A 4 13.63 3.35 -39.74
N ASP A 5 13.90 2.06 -39.70
CA ASP A 5 13.62 1.21 -38.54
C ASP A 5 14.49 1.61 -37.33
N GLU A 6 15.72 2.04 -37.59
CA GLU A 6 16.63 2.54 -36.56
C GLU A 6 16.16 3.88 -35.98
N ALA A 7 15.68 4.80 -36.82
CA ALA A 7 15.12 6.08 -36.38
C ALA A 7 13.80 5.92 -35.61
N GLU A 8 12.94 5.00 -36.04
CA GLU A 8 11.68 4.68 -35.36
C GLU A 8 11.94 4.04 -33.98
N ALA A 9 12.91 3.12 -33.88
CA ALA A 9 13.32 2.53 -32.60
C ALA A 9 13.93 3.57 -31.65
N ALA A 10 14.77 4.49 -32.14
CA ALA A 10 15.35 5.56 -31.34
C ALA A 10 14.29 6.54 -30.81
N ALA A 11 13.28 6.88 -31.64
CA ALA A 11 12.17 7.73 -31.23
C ALA A 11 11.26 7.04 -30.19
N LEU A 12 10.95 5.75 -30.37
CA LEU A 12 10.21 4.96 -29.37
C LEU A 12 10.93 4.96 -28.02
N ALA A 13 12.24 4.73 -28.02
CA ALA A 13 13.04 4.75 -26.79
C ALA A 13 12.99 6.13 -26.11
N LEU A 14 12.97 7.22 -26.88
CA LEU A 14 12.85 8.57 -26.33
C LEU A 14 11.45 8.84 -25.74
N PHE A 15 10.38 8.35 -26.39
CA PHE A 15 9.00 8.52 -25.91
C PHE A 15 8.71 7.71 -24.65
N GLN A 16 9.31 6.53 -24.53
CA GLN A 16 9.25 5.73 -23.32
C GLN A 16 9.89 6.43 -22.11
N LYS A 17 10.98 7.19 -22.32
CA LYS A 17 11.62 7.95 -21.24
C LYS A 17 10.73 9.05 -20.66
N ILE A 18 9.86 9.66 -21.46
CA ILE A 18 8.87 10.64 -20.97
C ILE A 18 7.54 10.01 -20.53
N ASP A 19 7.53 8.68 -20.33
CA ASP A 19 6.40 7.91 -19.77
C ASP A 19 5.10 8.06 -20.58
N LEU A 20 5.23 8.11 -21.92
CA LEU A 20 4.08 8.07 -22.83
C LEU A 20 3.55 6.64 -23.00
N ASP A 21 2.23 6.50 -22.97
CA ASP A 21 1.55 5.22 -23.20
C ASP A 21 2.07 4.51 -24.46
N ASP A 22 2.32 3.20 -24.33
CA ASP A 22 3.00 2.39 -25.33
C ASP A 22 2.20 2.30 -26.64
N THR A 23 0.86 2.35 -26.56
CA THR A 23 -0.03 2.41 -27.71
C THR A 23 0.05 3.78 -28.39
N VAL A 24 0.07 4.85 -27.60
CA VAL A 24 0.22 6.22 -28.11
C VAL A 24 1.59 6.41 -28.76
N SER A 25 2.68 5.95 -28.15
CA SER A 25 4.04 5.99 -28.69
C SER A 25 4.15 5.25 -30.02
N LYS A 26 3.61 4.02 -30.11
CA LYS A 26 3.58 3.24 -31.36
C LYS A 26 2.74 3.91 -32.45
N ASN A 27 1.68 4.63 -32.07
CA ASN A 27 0.86 5.38 -33.03
C ASN A 27 1.55 6.68 -33.49
N ILE A 28 2.29 7.35 -32.60
CA ILE A 28 3.05 8.55 -32.95
C ILE A 28 4.17 8.20 -33.93
N VAL A 29 4.92 7.12 -33.67
CA VAL A 29 6.07 6.73 -34.50
C VAL A 29 5.67 6.38 -35.93
N LYS A 30 4.43 5.92 -36.15
CA LYS A 30 3.83 5.73 -37.49
C LYS A 30 3.60 7.03 -38.26
N ASN A 31 3.65 8.20 -37.61
CA ASN A 31 3.50 9.51 -38.22
C ASN A 31 4.82 10.29 -38.17
N PRO A 32 5.66 10.24 -39.23
CA PRO A 32 7.01 10.82 -39.22
C PRO A 32 7.07 12.30 -38.85
N LYS A 33 6.03 13.07 -39.19
CA LYS A 33 5.95 14.51 -38.88
C LYS A 33 5.73 14.73 -37.38
N LEU A 34 4.85 13.95 -36.77
CA LEU A 34 4.59 14.02 -35.34
C LEU A 34 5.74 13.44 -34.52
N THR A 35 6.35 12.34 -34.99
CA THR A 35 7.56 11.76 -34.41
C THR A 35 8.67 12.79 -34.29
N LYS A 36 8.98 13.48 -35.40
CA LYS A 36 10.01 14.51 -35.43
C LYS A 36 9.68 15.68 -34.48
N ALA A 37 8.43 16.13 -34.48
CA ALA A 37 7.99 17.23 -33.61
C ALA A 37 8.13 16.89 -32.12
N LEU A 38 7.73 15.69 -31.71
CA LEU A 38 7.83 15.27 -30.31
C LEU A 38 9.29 15.04 -29.88
N VAL A 39 10.13 14.46 -30.73
CA VAL A 39 11.57 14.33 -30.46
C VAL A 39 12.23 15.71 -30.24
N GLU A 40 11.96 16.68 -31.11
CA GLU A 40 12.46 18.05 -30.96
C GLU A 40 12.01 18.69 -29.65
N ILE A 41 10.73 18.50 -29.28
CA ILE A 41 10.16 19.03 -28.04
C ILE A 41 10.80 18.40 -26.80
N ILE A 42 11.09 17.11 -26.82
CA ILE A 42 11.75 16.42 -25.70
C ILE A 42 13.16 16.98 -25.47
N HIS A 43 13.91 17.18 -26.55
CA HIS A 43 15.24 17.79 -26.47
C HIS A 43 15.17 19.24 -25.97
N GLU A 44 14.24 20.03 -26.49
CA GLU A 44 14.06 21.43 -26.09
C GLU A 44 13.60 21.57 -24.62
N ALA A 45 12.80 20.62 -24.14
CA ALA A 45 12.37 20.52 -22.75
C ALA A 45 13.46 19.95 -21.81
N LYS A 46 14.59 19.47 -22.36
CA LYS A 46 15.66 18.76 -21.64
C LYS A 46 15.14 17.51 -20.91
N ALA A 47 14.22 16.79 -21.54
CA ALA A 47 13.54 15.63 -20.99
C ALA A 47 14.11 14.29 -21.50
N GLU A 48 15.33 14.28 -22.07
CA GLU A 48 15.97 13.06 -22.60
C GLU A 48 16.34 12.03 -21.52
N ASN A 49 16.42 12.48 -20.27
CA ASN A 49 16.64 11.64 -19.08
C ASN A 49 15.32 11.27 -18.40
N GLY A 50 14.18 11.69 -18.97
CA GLY A 50 12.82 11.33 -18.57
C GLY A 50 12.06 12.37 -17.77
N CYS A 51 10.73 12.20 -17.71
CA CYS A 51 9.80 13.02 -16.93
C CYS A 51 8.52 12.22 -16.59
N SER A 52 7.70 12.72 -15.66
CA SER A 52 6.43 12.07 -15.27
C SER A 52 5.43 11.96 -16.43
N LYS A 53 4.58 10.93 -16.45
CA LYS A 53 3.45 10.77 -17.41
C LYS A 53 2.62 12.03 -17.64
N SER A 54 2.30 12.80 -16.59
CA SER A 54 1.56 14.05 -16.73
C SER A 54 2.30 15.08 -17.59
N LYS A 55 3.61 15.25 -17.37
CA LYS A 55 4.48 16.11 -18.19
C LYS A 55 4.61 15.54 -19.60
N GLY A 56 4.83 14.22 -19.75
CA GLY A 56 4.86 13.54 -21.05
C GLY A 56 3.61 13.79 -21.89
N ASN A 57 2.41 13.66 -21.29
CA ASN A 57 1.13 13.95 -21.95
C ASN A 57 0.99 15.42 -22.38
N LEU A 58 1.51 16.36 -21.58
CA LEU A 58 1.55 17.78 -21.96
C LEU A 58 2.55 18.03 -23.09
N LEU A 59 3.73 17.41 -23.07
CA LEU A 59 4.72 17.48 -24.16
C LEU A 59 4.15 16.92 -25.48
N ASN A 60 3.41 15.81 -25.42
CA ASN A 60 2.68 15.29 -26.58
C ASN A 60 1.56 16.24 -27.05
N SER A 61 0.87 16.89 -26.12
CA SER A 61 -0.13 17.92 -26.45
C SER A 61 0.52 19.13 -27.14
N VAL A 62 1.72 19.53 -26.73
CA VAL A 62 2.54 20.53 -27.44
C VAL A 62 2.90 20.04 -28.83
N ALA A 63 3.35 18.80 -28.99
CA ALA A 63 3.72 18.25 -30.30
C ALA A 63 2.55 18.21 -31.30
N THR A 64 1.32 18.07 -30.81
CA THR A 64 0.12 17.96 -31.64
C THR A 64 -0.60 19.29 -31.90
N LYS A 65 -0.60 20.21 -30.93
CA LYS A 65 -1.48 21.41 -30.97
C LYS A 65 -0.74 22.75 -30.97
N TYR A 66 0.58 22.79 -30.77
CA TYR A 66 1.30 24.05 -30.61
C TYR A 66 1.13 24.99 -31.83
N PRO A 67 0.84 26.29 -31.62
CA PRO A 67 0.60 27.23 -32.71
C PRO A 67 1.87 27.48 -33.55
N ALA A 68 1.81 27.12 -34.83
CA ALA A 68 2.95 27.20 -35.76
C ALA A 68 3.48 28.64 -35.97
N ASN A 69 2.65 29.67 -35.76
CA ASN A 69 3.04 31.08 -35.88
C ASN A 69 3.80 31.63 -34.66
N ALA A 70 3.99 30.83 -33.60
CA ALA A 70 4.57 31.25 -32.32
C ALA A 70 5.71 30.34 -31.82
N LEU A 71 6.40 29.66 -32.73
CA LEU A 71 7.48 28.70 -32.40
C LEU A 71 8.62 29.32 -31.59
N VAL A 72 8.88 30.62 -31.75
CA VAL A 72 9.91 31.36 -31.00
C VAL A 72 9.70 31.32 -29.48
N HIS A 73 8.47 31.07 -29.01
CA HIS A 73 8.12 31.04 -27.59
C HIS A 73 8.05 29.63 -26.99
N ARG A 74 8.22 28.58 -27.81
CA ARG A 74 8.10 27.18 -27.40
C ARG A 74 9.03 26.83 -26.22
N PRO A 75 10.29 27.30 -26.15
CA PRO A 75 11.17 26.95 -25.03
C PRO A 75 10.64 27.45 -23.69
N LYS A 76 10.01 28.64 -23.67
CA LYS A 76 9.47 29.24 -22.45
C LYS A 76 8.23 28.50 -21.96
N LEU A 77 7.39 28.03 -22.88
CA LEU A 77 6.23 27.19 -22.53
C LEU A 77 6.66 25.82 -21.97
N LEU A 78 7.71 25.22 -22.56
CA LEU A 78 8.27 23.97 -22.08
C LEU A 78 8.87 24.13 -20.67
N GLU A 79 9.56 25.23 -20.39
CA GLU A 79 10.02 25.58 -19.04
C GLU A 79 8.85 25.59 -18.03
N TYR A 80 7.69 26.12 -18.41
CA TYR A 80 6.51 26.19 -17.54
C TYR A 80 5.88 24.82 -17.27
N ILE A 81 5.92 23.91 -18.24
CA ILE A 81 5.49 22.51 -18.06
C ILE A 81 6.48 21.79 -17.12
N MET A 82 7.79 21.96 -17.35
CA MET A 82 8.82 21.26 -16.57
C MET A 82 8.89 21.75 -15.12
N THR A 83 8.66 23.05 -14.88
CA THR A 83 8.54 23.68 -13.55
C THR A 83 7.15 23.56 -12.92
N GLU A 84 6.21 22.88 -13.58
CA GLU A 84 4.83 22.64 -13.11
C GLU A 84 4.02 23.92 -12.88
N LYS A 85 4.32 25.01 -13.58
CA LYS A 85 3.42 26.17 -13.65
C LYS A 85 2.17 25.86 -14.47
N ILE A 86 2.32 25.04 -15.51
CA ILE A 86 1.23 24.51 -16.34
C ILE A 86 1.13 23.01 -16.08
N LYS A 87 0.01 22.58 -15.51
CA LYS A 87 -0.22 21.21 -15.04
C LYS A 87 -1.34 20.49 -15.77
N SER A 88 -2.19 21.20 -16.50
CA SER A 88 -3.34 20.61 -17.20
C SER A 88 -3.42 21.02 -18.67
N VAL A 89 -4.14 20.22 -19.46
CA VAL A 89 -4.39 20.51 -20.88
C VAL A 89 -5.17 21.81 -21.05
N ALA A 90 -6.08 22.16 -20.13
CA ALA A 90 -6.81 23.42 -20.17
C ALA A 90 -5.89 24.63 -20.05
N GLN A 91 -4.97 24.62 -19.06
CA GLN A 91 -3.95 25.67 -18.88
C GLN A 91 -3.06 25.79 -20.13
N LEU A 92 -2.70 24.65 -20.72
CA LEU A 92 -1.91 24.61 -21.95
C LEU A 92 -2.68 25.19 -23.16
N ASP A 93 -3.96 24.86 -23.31
CA ASP A 93 -4.82 25.42 -24.36
C ASP A 93 -5.00 26.94 -24.19
N GLY A 94 -5.11 27.44 -22.94
CA GLY A 94 -5.10 28.88 -22.64
C GLY A 94 -3.80 29.57 -23.02
N ALA A 95 -2.66 28.92 -22.77
CA ALA A 95 -1.36 29.39 -23.24
C ALA A 95 -1.30 29.44 -24.78
N PHE A 96 -1.81 28.42 -25.47
CA PHE A 96 -1.87 28.40 -26.94
C PHE A 96 -2.73 29.53 -27.52
N GLU A 97 -3.85 29.88 -26.88
CA GLU A 97 -4.67 31.02 -27.30
C GLU A 97 -3.90 32.34 -27.30
N TYR A 98 -3.09 32.58 -26.27
CA TYR A 98 -2.25 33.78 -26.18
C TYR A 98 -1.11 33.75 -27.19
N LEU A 99 -0.38 32.64 -27.25
CA LEU A 99 0.75 32.46 -28.17
C LEU A 99 0.31 32.62 -29.62
N LYS A 100 -0.86 32.10 -30.00
CA LYS A 100 -1.44 32.28 -31.34
C LYS A 100 -1.73 33.74 -31.67
N LYS A 101 -2.10 34.57 -30.68
CA LYS A 101 -2.40 36.01 -30.87
C LYS A 101 -1.14 36.84 -31.06
N ILE A 102 -0.09 36.59 -30.28
CA ILE A 102 1.15 37.38 -30.34
C ILE A 102 2.06 36.94 -31.50
N GLY A 103 1.94 35.69 -31.96
CA GLY A 103 2.77 35.15 -33.04
C GLY A 103 4.25 35.18 -32.65
N THR A 104 5.03 36.01 -33.35
CA THR A 104 6.48 36.19 -33.12
C THR A 104 6.84 37.43 -32.30
N THR A 105 5.84 38.16 -31.80
CA THR A 105 6.04 39.38 -31.00
C THR A 105 6.56 39.04 -29.60
N ASP A 106 7.25 39.97 -28.92
CA ASP A 106 7.81 39.71 -27.58
C ASP A 106 6.78 39.16 -26.58
N LEU A 107 7.18 38.12 -25.84
CA LEU A 107 6.33 37.40 -24.90
C LEU A 107 6.26 38.13 -23.56
N ASP A 108 5.10 38.73 -23.26
CA ASP A 108 4.81 39.15 -21.90
C ASP A 108 4.43 37.93 -21.04
N THR A 109 5.29 37.61 -20.07
CA THR A 109 5.12 36.46 -19.16
C THR A 109 3.96 36.64 -18.19
N ALA A 110 3.65 37.86 -17.76
CA ALA A 110 2.52 38.11 -16.85
C ALA A 110 1.18 37.88 -17.56
N VAL A 111 1.10 38.29 -18.83
CA VAL A 111 -0.07 38.03 -19.67
C VAL A 111 -0.18 36.54 -19.99
N LEU A 112 0.93 35.85 -20.27
CA LEU A 112 0.94 34.39 -20.46
C LEU A 112 0.41 33.66 -19.22
N GLU A 113 0.92 33.99 -18.02
CA GLU A 113 0.48 33.38 -16.75
C GLU A 113 -1.02 33.60 -16.52
N THR A 114 -1.52 34.79 -16.85
CA THR A 114 -2.95 35.11 -16.79
C THR A 114 -3.77 34.28 -17.77
N PHE A 115 -3.34 34.17 -19.03
CA PHE A 115 -4.03 33.40 -20.07
C PHE A 115 -3.99 31.89 -19.83
N ALA A 116 -2.94 31.39 -19.19
CA ALA A 116 -2.78 29.98 -18.85
C ALA A 116 -3.33 29.61 -17.46
N GLY A 117 -3.86 30.58 -16.71
CA GLY A 117 -4.38 30.35 -15.36
C GLY A 117 -3.33 29.82 -14.38
N VAL A 118 -2.08 30.28 -14.52
CA VAL A 118 -0.98 29.88 -13.63
C VAL A 118 -1.24 30.45 -12.23
N GLY A 119 -1.13 29.60 -11.21
CA GLY A 119 -1.42 29.97 -9.83
C GLY A 119 -2.91 29.97 -9.45
N ILE A 120 -3.81 29.76 -10.41
CA ILE A 120 -5.24 29.58 -10.12
C ILE A 120 -5.47 28.13 -9.68
N VAL A 121 -5.81 27.97 -8.41
CA VAL A 121 -6.23 26.68 -7.84
C VAL A 121 -7.75 26.73 -7.67
N ILE A 122 -8.47 25.86 -8.39
CA ILE A 122 -9.90 25.70 -8.17
C ILE A 122 -10.09 24.71 -7.03
N SER A 123 -10.63 25.21 -5.92
CA SER A 123 -10.93 24.41 -4.73
C SER A 123 -12.12 23.47 -4.96
N PRO A 124 -12.21 22.33 -4.23
CA PRO A 124 -13.39 21.47 -4.24
C PRO A 124 -14.69 22.22 -3.92
N GLU A 125 -14.63 23.22 -3.05
CA GLU A 125 -15.76 24.07 -2.67
C GLU A 125 -16.25 24.94 -3.85
N GLN A 126 -15.33 25.48 -4.66
CA GLN A 126 -15.68 26.23 -5.86
C GLN A 126 -16.31 25.34 -6.94
N ILE A 127 -15.82 24.10 -7.10
CA ILE A 127 -16.43 23.10 -7.98
C ILE A 127 -17.85 22.80 -7.52
N LYS A 128 -18.01 22.51 -6.22
CA LYS A 128 -19.31 22.23 -5.62
C LYS A 128 -20.28 23.40 -5.81
N SER A 129 -19.85 24.62 -5.52
CA SER A 129 -20.71 25.81 -5.68
C SER A 129 -21.15 26.04 -7.13
N ALA A 130 -20.29 25.78 -8.12
CA ALA A 130 -20.64 25.94 -9.53
C ALA A 130 -21.58 24.83 -10.03
N VAL A 131 -21.37 23.60 -9.53
CA VAL A 131 -22.27 22.47 -9.76
C VAL A 131 -23.65 22.75 -9.16
N ASP A 132 -23.71 23.18 -7.90
CA ASP A 132 -24.96 23.52 -7.19
C ASP A 132 -25.75 24.61 -7.94
N ALA A 133 -25.05 25.65 -8.44
CA ALA A 133 -25.66 26.72 -9.22
C ALA A 133 -26.22 26.21 -10.57
N SER A 134 -25.47 25.38 -11.29
CA SER A 134 -25.91 24.79 -12.57
C SER A 134 -27.10 23.85 -12.39
N ILE A 135 -27.11 23.07 -11.32
CA ILE A 135 -28.25 22.21 -10.95
C ILE A 135 -29.46 23.06 -10.57
N ALA A 136 -29.29 24.15 -9.82
CA ALA A 136 -30.39 25.04 -9.45
C ALA A 136 -31.04 25.71 -10.69
N GLU A 137 -30.22 26.17 -11.65
CA GLU A 137 -30.70 26.77 -12.90
C GLU A 137 -31.43 25.77 -13.80
N ASN A 138 -31.00 24.51 -13.79
CA ASN A 138 -31.59 23.45 -14.60
C ASN A 138 -32.55 22.55 -13.81
N LYS A 139 -32.91 22.92 -12.58
CA LYS A 139 -33.61 22.04 -11.62
C LYS A 139 -34.94 21.51 -12.16
N ALA A 140 -35.74 22.37 -12.81
CA ALA A 140 -37.01 21.97 -13.39
C ALA A 140 -36.83 20.90 -14.49
N ARG A 141 -35.86 21.11 -15.38
CA ARG A 141 -35.53 20.16 -16.46
C ARG A 141 -34.95 18.86 -15.92
N ILE A 142 -34.07 18.93 -14.91
CA ILE A 142 -33.47 17.76 -14.28
C ILE A 142 -34.56 16.92 -13.59
N LEU A 143 -35.52 17.55 -12.90
CA LEU A 143 -36.63 16.83 -12.25
C LEU A 143 -37.61 16.21 -13.26
N GLU A 144 -37.86 16.88 -14.39
CA GLU A 144 -38.74 16.38 -15.45
C GLU A 144 -38.11 15.24 -16.28
N GLU A 145 -36.87 15.43 -16.73
CA GLU A 145 -36.14 14.47 -17.58
C GLU A 145 -35.41 13.39 -16.75
N ARG A 146 -35.33 13.54 -15.43
CA ARG A 146 -34.56 12.68 -14.51
C ARG A 146 -33.17 12.31 -15.06
N TYR A 147 -32.86 11.03 -15.14
CA TYR A 147 -31.56 10.55 -15.63
C TYR A 147 -31.43 10.50 -17.17
N HIS A 148 -32.50 10.85 -17.89
CA HIS A 148 -32.44 11.09 -19.35
C HIS A 148 -31.93 12.49 -19.67
N CYS A 149 -31.83 13.36 -18.66
CA CYS A 149 -31.20 14.67 -18.77
C CYS A 149 -29.74 14.55 -19.23
N ASN A 150 -29.40 15.19 -20.34
CA ASN A 150 -28.04 15.10 -20.88
C ASN A 150 -27.03 15.89 -20.01
N LEU A 151 -26.40 15.19 -19.07
CA LEU A 151 -25.40 15.74 -18.15
C LEU A 151 -24.13 16.25 -18.85
N SER A 152 -23.83 15.80 -20.07
CA SER A 152 -22.67 16.30 -20.82
C SER A 152 -22.82 17.79 -21.20
N ILE A 153 -24.06 18.27 -21.38
CA ILE A 153 -24.36 19.68 -21.65
C ILE A 153 -24.09 20.52 -20.40
N LEU A 154 -24.54 20.05 -19.23
CA LEU A 154 -24.34 20.70 -17.94
C LEU A 154 -22.85 20.72 -17.57
N LEU A 155 -22.16 19.58 -17.75
CA LEU A 155 -20.72 19.48 -17.57
C LEU A 155 -19.99 20.48 -18.48
N GLY A 156 -20.41 20.62 -19.74
CA GLY A 156 -19.88 21.61 -20.68
C GLY A 156 -20.13 23.06 -20.24
N GLN A 157 -21.25 23.36 -19.59
CA GLN A 157 -21.52 24.70 -19.02
C GLN A 157 -20.62 24.99 -17.82
N ILE A 158 -20.50 24.04 -16.89
CA ILE A 158 -19.72 24.21 -15.66
C ILE A 158 -18.22 24.30 -15.97
N THR A 159 -17.72 23.47 -16.88
CA THR A 159 -16.31 23.53 -17.33
C THR A 159 -15.98 24.79 -18.13
N ARG A 160 -16.97 25.45 -18.75
CA ARG A 160 -16.79 26.81 -19.32
C ARG A 160 -16.72 27.88 -18.24
N ALA A 161 -17.51 27.76 -17.18
CA ALA A 161 -17.51 28.70 -16.05
C ALA A 161 -16.25 28.54 -15.18
N LEU A 162 -15.80 27.30 -14.95
CA LEU A 162 -14.58 26.95 -14.24
C LEU A 162 -13.51 26.49 -15.23
N LYS A 163 -13.05 27.41 -16.09
CA LYS A 163 -12.11 27.13 -17.19
C LYS A 163 -10.88 26.31 -16.80
N TRP A 164 -10.39 26.46 -15.56
CA TRP A 164 -9.17 25.83 -15.06
C TRP A 164 -9.41 24.62 -14.14
N ALA A 165 -10.67 24.25 -13.90
CA ALA A 165 -10.98 23.10 -13.07
C ALA A 165 -10.65 21.79 -13.77
N ASP A 166 -10.27 20.79 -12.98
CA ASP A 166 -10.12 19.43 -13.48
C ASP A 166 -11.49 18.86 -13.88
N GLY A 167 -11.64 18.50 -15.16
CA GLY A 167 -12.91 18.05 -15.73
C GLY A 167 -13.41 16.73 -15.14
N ALA A 168 -12.51 15.87 -14.65
CA ALA A 168 -12.90 14.65 -13.95
C ALA A 168 -13.51 14.96 -12.58
N SER A 169 -12.89 15.87 -11.82
CA SER A 169 -13.39 16.37 -10.54
C SER A 169 -14.76 17.04 -10.68
N VAL A 170 -14.95 17.90 -11.70
CA VAL A 170 -16.24 18.55 -11.96
C VAL A 170 -17.33 17.53 -12.31
N ARG A 171 -17.00 16.51 -13.13
CA ARG A 171 -17.95 15.44 -13.48
C ARG A 171 -18.40 14.65 -12.27
N GLY A 172 -17.46 14.24 -11.41
CA GLY A 172 -17.78 13.47 -10.20
C GLY A 172 -18.72 14.22 -9.25
N VAL A 173 -18.47 15.51 -9.03
CA VAL A 173 -19.34 16.33 -8.16
C VAL A 173 -20.72 16.56 -8.80
N LEU A 174 -20.80 16.79 -10.11
CA LEU A 174 -22.07 16.93 -10.83
C LEU A 174 -22.94 15.67 -10.75
N GLU A 175 -22.36 14.50 -10.98
CA GLU A 175 -23.07 13.22 -10.91
C GLU A 175 -23.59 12.96 -9.49
N ALA A 176 -22.78 13.22 -8.47
CA ALA A 176 -23.16 13.05 -7.08
C ALA A 176 -24.31 13.99 -6.64
N GLU A 177 -24.30 15.26 -7.03
CA GLU A 177 -25.36 16.21 -6.67
C GLU A 177 -26.66 15.98 -7.46
N VAL A 178 -26.58 15.53 -8.71
CA VAL A 178 -27.76 15.09 -9.48
C VAL A 178 -28.40 13.86 -8.84
N GLU A 179 -27.59 12.89 -8.39
CA GLU A 179 -28.10 11.71 -7.69
C GLU A 179 -28.77 12.07 -6.36
N LYS A 180 -28.20 13.01 -5.59
CA LYS A 180 -28.85 13.55 -4.37
C LYS A 180 -30.21 14.20 -4.69
N LEU A 181 -30.33 14.88 -5.83
CA LEU A 181 -31.57 15.55 -6.23
C LEU A 181 -32.64 14.58 -6.74
N LEU A 182 -32.26 13.55 -7.50
CA LEU A 182 -33.20 12.64 -8.18
C LEU A 182 -33.49 11.35 -7.40
N GLY A 183 -32.65 11.00 -6.43
CA GLY A 183 -32.65 9.69 -5.81
C GLY A 183 -32.19 8.60 -6.77
N PRO A 184 -32.16 7.32 -6.35
CA PRO A 184 -31.66 6.21 -7.17
C PRO A 184 -32.42 6.10 -8.52
N LYS A 185 -31.72 5.60 -9.55
CA LYS A 185 -32.31 5.31 -10.86
C LYS A 185 -33.44 4.29 -10.72
N THR A 186 -34.60 4.63 -11.26
CA THR A 186 -35.79 3.77 -11.30
C THR A 186 -35.81 2.91 -12.58
N GLU A 187 -36.67 1.90 -12.65
CA GLU A 187 -36.84 1.09 -13.88
C GLU A 187 -37.23 1.92 -15.11
N GLU A 188 -37.89 3.08 -14.93
CA GLU A 188 -38.23 4.01 -16.01
C GLU A 188 -37.03 4.86 -16.47
N ASP A 189 -36.07 5.13 -15.58
CA ASP A 189 -34.81 5.81 -15.89
C ASP A 189 -33.85 4.92 -16.71
N LEU A 190 -34.04 3.60 -16.66
CA LEU A 190 -33.25 2.61 -17.40
C LEU A 190 -33.85 2.27 -18.78
N LYS A 191 -35.11 2.64 -19.03
CA LYS A 191 -35.74 2.51 -20.35
C LYS A 191 -35.21 3.59 -21.28
N PRO A 192 -34.77 3.28 -22.51
CA PRO A 192 -34.36 4.30 -23.47
C PRO A 192 -35.49 5.32 -23.70
N PRO A 193 -35.22 6.63 -23.76
CA PRO A 193 -36.27 7.63 -24.00
C PRO A 193 -37.00 7.35 -25.32
N GLU A 194 -38.32 7.52 -25.34
CA GLU A 194 -39.14 7.27 -26.54
C GLU A 194 -38.63 8.12 -27.71
N LYS A 195 -38.10 7.43 -28.74
CA LYS A 195 -37.56 8.09 -29.94
C LYS A 195 -38.70 8.74 -30.73
N LYS A 196 -38.77 10.07 -30.73
CA LYS A 196 -39.36 10.81 -31.87
C LYS A 196 -38.59 10.41 -33.13
N GLN A 197 -39.30 9.82 -34.09
CA GLN A 197 -38.73 9.19 -35.29
C GLN A 197 -37.92 10.19 -36.14
N LYS A 198 -36.68 9.81 -36.49
CA LYS A 198 -36.06 10.12 -37.80
C LYS A 198 -35.30 8.89 -38.32
N PRO A 199 -35.21 8.71 -39.65
CA PRO A 199 -35.05 7.41 -40.30
C PRO A 199 -33.63 6.84 -40.27
N LYS A 200 -33.57 5.51 -40.32
CA LYS A 200 -32.38 4.64 -40.36
C LYS A 200 -31.52 4.86 -41.62
N ALA A 201 -30.20 4.66 -41.47
CA ALA A 201 -29.39 3.87 -42.40
C ALA A 201 -28.36 3.02 -41.63
N PRO A 202 -28.38 1.67 -41.76
CA PRO A 202 -27.49 0.70 -41.11
C PRO A 202 -26.47 0.11 -42.13
N PRO A 203 -25.79 -1.04 -41.92
CA PRO A 203 -25.05 -1.60 -40.76
C PRO A 203 -23.64 -2.18 -41.18
N LYS A 204 -22.91 -2.77 -40.21
CA LYS A 204 -22.26 -4.12 -40.22
C LYS A 204 -20.87 -4.16 -39.55
N GLU A 205 -20.75 -4.83 -38.40
CA GLU A 205 -20.30 -6.25 -38.18
C GLU A 205 -18.76 -6.37 -38.24
N ALA A 206 -18.07 -6.54 -37.10
CA ALA A 206 -17.71 -7.82 -36.45
C ALA A 206 -16.75 -8.66 -37.32
N LYS A 207 -15.57 -9.16 -36.90
CA LYS A 207 -15.23 -9.94 -35.70
C LYS A 207 -13.72 -10.31 -35.71
N GLU A 208 -13.17 -10.57 -34.51
CA GLU A 208 -12.20 -11.65 -34.12
C GLU A 208 -10.80 -11.74 -34.76
N GLU A 209 -9.73 -11.52 -33.98
CA GLU A 209 -8.83 -12.52 -33.30
C GLU A 209 -7.58 -12.83 -34.18
N SER A 210 -6.35 -13.09 -33.71
CA SER A 210 -5.84 -13.67 -32.48
C SER A 210 -4.34 -13.35 -32.25
N LYS A 211 -3.93 -13.54 -30.99
CA LYS A 211 -2.63 -13.42 -30.30
C LYS A 211 -1.43 -14.19 -30.90
N ALA A 212 -0.21 -13.72 -30.57
CA ALA A 212 0.90 -14.46 -29.89
C ALA A 212 2.13 -13.51 -29.76
N GLN A 213 2.48 -12.95 -28.59
CA GLN A 213 3.25 -13.47 -27.43
C GLN A 213 4.70 -13.93 -27.71
N GLY A 214 5.63 -13.40 -26.89
CA GLY A 214 7.04 -13.82 -26.75
C GLY A 214 7.96 -12.64 -26.37
N SER A 215 7.81 -12.06 -25.17
CA SER A 215 8.59 -12.32 -23.93
C SER A 215 10.02 -11.75 -23.94
N ALA A 216 10.19 -10.62 -23.24
CA ALA A 216 11.46 -10.05 -22.79
C ALA A 216 11.52 -10.04 -21.25
N LYS A 217 12.75 -10.07 -20.70
CA LYS A 217 13.08 -9.92 -19.28
C LYS A 217 13.05 -8.43 -18.84
N PRO A 218 12.68 -8.09 -17.59
CA PRO A 218 12.25 -6.74 -17.21
C PRO A 218 13.33 -5.90 -16.47
N GLU A 219 13.42 -4.62 -16.81
CA GLU A 219 13.84 -3.52 -15.93
C GLU A 219 12.64 -3.10 -15.03
N GLU A 220 12.90 -2.60 -13.80
CA GLU A 220 11.87 -2.37 -12.77
C GLU A 220 10.84 -1.27 -13.16
N PRO A 221 9.53 -1.57 -13.15
CA PRO A 221 8.47 -0.66 -13.59
C PRO A 221 8.05 0.35 -12.51
N SER A 222 7.63 1.55 -12.94
CA SER A 222 6.83 2.43 -12.08
C SER A 222 5.49 1.74 -11.74
N PRO A 223 4.98 1.87 -10.50
CA PRO A 223 3.72 1.22 -10.15
C PRO A 223 2.57 1.76 -11.02
N PRO A 224 1.70 0.87 -11.54
CA PRO A 224 0.60 1.26 -12.42
C PRO A 224 -0.35 2.27 -11.75
N GLU A 225 -0.87 3.23 -12.54
CA GLU A 225 -1.88 4.22 -12.07
C GLU A 225 -3.12 3.55 -11.47
N ASP A 226 -3.47 2.36 -11.98
CA ASP A 226 -4.45 1.47 -11.39
C ASP A 226 -3.84 0.06 -11.26
N PRO A 227 -3.48 -0.40 -10.05
CA PRO A 227 -2.84 -1.70 -9.84
C PRO A 227 -3.78 -2.90 -10.04
N TYR A 228 -5.08 -2.69 -10.24
CA TYR A 228 -6.09 -3.75 -10.36
C TYR A 228 -6.65 -3.88 -11.78
N ALA A 229 -6.31 -2.98 -12.70
CA ALA A 229 -6.88 -2.90 -14.05
C ALA A 229 -6.70 -4.16 -14.92
N PHE A 230 -5.82 -5.09 -14.52
CA PHE A 230 -5.63 -6.37 -15.20
C PHE A 230 -6.71 -7.42 -14.82
N LEU A 231 -7.49 -7.18 -13.76
CA LEU A 231 -8.59 -8.03 -13.33
C LEU A 231 -9.86 -7.75 -14.16
N PRO A 232 -10.71 -8.77 -14.40
CA PRO A 232 -11.94 -8.58 -15.16
C PRO A 232 -12.95 -7.71 -14.42
N LYS A 233 -13.93 -7.14 -15.13
CA LYS A 233 -15.05 -6.45 -14.48
C LYS A 233 -16.07 -7.47 -13.98
N PRO A 234 -16.86 -7.16 -12.93
CA PRO A 234 -17.91 -8.07 -12.45
C PRO A 234 -18.88 -8.53 -13.54
N ALA A 235 -19.22 -7.66 -14.48
CA ALA A 235 -20.11 -7.97 -15.61
C ALA A 235 -19.52 -8.98 -16.61
N ASP A 236 -18.20 -9.19 -16.59
CA ASP A 236 -17.49 -10.11 -17.48
C ASP A 236 -17.27 -11.50 -16.84
N ASN A 237 -17.78 -11.74 -15.62
CA ASN A 237 -17.64 -13.00 -14.88
C ASN A 237 -18.58 -14.12 -15.39
N ASN A 238 -18.72 -14.25 -16.70
CA ASN A 238 -19.40 -15.36 -17.39
C ASN A 238 -18.45 -16.11 -18.34
N GLN A 239 -17.18 -15.73 -18.42
CA GLN A 239 -16.20 -16.42 -19.22
C GLN A 239 -15.69 -17.67 -18.50
N VAL A 240 -15.16 -18.63 -19.27
CA VAL A 240 -14.55 -19.82 -18.69
C VAL A 240 -13.20 -19.42 -18.08
N HIS A 241 -13.17 -19.23 -16.77
CA HIS A 241 -11.96 -18.82 -16.04
C HIS A 241 -11.07 -20.00 -15.66
N THR A 242 -11.65 -21.20 -15.50
CA THR A 242 -10.91 -22.43 -15.22
C THR A 242 -11.56 -23.63 -15.90
N SER A 243 -10.78 -24.69 -16.06
CA SER A 243 -11.26 -26.00 -16.48
C SER A 243 -10.76 -27.04 -15.48
N VAL A 244 -11.67 -27.87 -14.97
CA VAL A 244 -11.34 -29.00 -14.12
C VAL A 244 -11.29 -30.25 -15.00
N ASN A 245 -10.08 -30.80 -15.15
CA ASN A 245 -9.84 -32.02 -15.92
C ASN A 245 -9.98 -33.22 -14.99
N PHE A 246 -10.74 -34.23 -15.39
CA PHE A 246 -10.94 -35.47 -14.66
C PHE A 246 -10.07 -36.60 -15.23
N SER A 247 -9.73 -37.57 -14.38
CA SER A 247 -8.93 -38.75 -14.73
C SER A 247 -9.58 -39.64 -15.79
N ASP A 248 -10.89 -39.55 -15.98
CA ASP A 248 -11.65 -40.27 -17.00
C ASP A 248 -11.78 -39.50 -18.34
N GLY A 249 -11.08 -38.37 -18.48
CA GLY A 249 -11.08 -37.54 -19.68
C GLY A 249 -12.22 -36.53 -19.77
N ARG A 250 -13.15 -36.49 -18.80
CA ARG A 250 -14.14 -35.40 -18.72
C ARG A 250 -13.45 -34.07 -18.41
N ILE A 251 -13.98 -32.99 -18.99
CA ILE A 251 -13.50 -31.63 -18.74
C ILE A 251 -14.70 -30.77 -18.35
N MET A 252 -14.65 -30.20 -17.16
CA MET A 252 -15.66 -29.31 -16.64
C MET A 252 -15.19 -27.86 -16.83
N ARG A 253 -15.82 -27.16 -17.78
CA ARG A 253 -15.51 -25.76 -18.11
C ARG A 253 -16.41 -24.85 -17.29
N ILE A 254 -15.83 -24.25 -16.26
CA ILE A 254 -16.60 -23.54 -15.24
C ILE A 254 -16.87 -22.10 -15.69
N ALA A 255 -18.15 -21.72 -15.73
CA ALA A 255 -18.59 -20.38 -16.01
C ALA A 255 -19.95 -20.11 -15.34
N ASN A 256 -20.25 -18.84 -15.02
CA ASN A 256 -21.59 -18.47 -14.59
C ASN A 256 -22.56 -18.48 -15.78
N THR A 257 -23.76 -19.03 -15.57
CA THR A 257 -24.86 -18.86 -16.51
C THR A 257 -25.30 -17.40 -16.57
N PRO A 258 -25.87 -16.91 -17.69
CA PRO A 258 -26.41 -15.56 -17.78
C PRO A 258 -27.43 -15.22 -16.68
N GLN A 259 -28.25 -16.20 -16.26
CA GLN A 259 -29.21 -16.02 -15.17
C GLN A 259 -28.50 -15.74 -13.83
N LYS A 260 -27.60 -16.65 -13.39
CA LYS A 260 -26.84 -16.46 -12.14
C LYS A 260 -26.05 -15.16 -12.11
N LEU A 261 -25.43 -14.79 -13.25
CA LEU A 261 -24.72 -13.52 -13.34
C LEU A 261 -25.68 -12.34 -13.23
N GLY A 262 -26.87 -12.42 -13.85
CA GLY A 262 -27.91 -11.40 -13.72
C GLY A 262 -28.39 -11.21 -12.28
N GLU A 263 -28.66 -12.31 -11.55
CA GLU A 263 -29.03 -12.30 -10.13
C GLU A 263 -27.92 -11.69 -9.27
N HIS A 264 -26.66 -12.09 -9.51
CA HIS A 264 -25.49 -11.56 -8.84
C HIS A 264 -25.31 -10.05 -9.09
N LEU A 265 -25.41 -9.59 -10.34
CA LEU A 265 -25.27 -8.17 -10.69
C LEU A 265 -26.42 -7.33 -10.12
N ALA A 266 -27.63 -7.89 -10.06
CA ALA A 266 -28.76 -7.24 -9.41
C ALA A 266 -28.53 -7.07 -7.90
N PHE A 267 -27.97 -8.09 -7.23
CA PHE A 267 -27.64 -8.02 -5.81
C PHE A 267 -26.52 -7.01 -5.52
N THR A 268 -25.45 -7.03 -6.32
CA THR A 268 -24.26 -6.20 -6.10
C THR A 268 -24.37 -4.78 -6.67
N GLY A 269 -25.37 -4.51 -7.51
CA GLY A 269 -25.44 -3.28 -8.32
C GLY A 269 -24.27 -3.14 -9.30
N GLY A 270 -23.60 -4.25 -9.65
CA GLY A 270 -22.40 -4.26 -10.49
C GLY A 270 -21.13 -3.74 -9.80
N LYS A 271 -21.17 -3.48 -8.49
CA LYS A 271 -20.00 -3.05 -7.70
C LYS A 271 -19.01 -4.19 -7.49
N VAL A 272 -17.75 -3.85 -7.33
CA VAL A 272 -16.71 -4.80 -6.89
C VAL A 272 -17.00 -5.20 -5.45
N ILE A 273 -17.06 -6.50 -5.19
CA ILE A 273 -17.11 -7.08 -3.84
C ILE A 273 -15.91 -8.01 -3.64
N THR A 274 -15.10 -7.73 -2.62
CA THR A 274 -13.93 -8.52 -2.18
C THR A 274 -14.10 -8.94 -0.71
N ARG A 275 -13.18 -9.76 -0.20
CA ARG A 275 -13.08 -10.07 1.23
C ARG A 275 -11.64 -10.27 1.65
N PHE A 276 -11.30 -9.77 2.83
CA PHE A 276 -10.09 -10.11 3.57
C PHE A 276 -10.46 -11.12 4.66
N PRO A 277 -10.05 -12.41 4.54
CA PRO A 277 -10.53 -13.47 5.42
C PRO A 277 -9.45 -14.01 6.40
N PRO A 278 -9.00 -13.25 7.42
CA PRO A 278 -7.95 -13.71 8.33
C PRO A 278 -8.46 -14.75 9.33
N GLU A 279 -7.62 -15.73 9.66
CA GLU A 279 -7.84 -16.63 10.81
C GLU A 279 -7.57 -15.86 12.12
N PRO A 280 -8.49 -15.84 13.10
CA PRO A 280 -8.31 -15.14 14.37
C PRO A 280 -7.51 -15.96 15.38
N ASN A 281 -6.32 -16.40 14.99
CA ASN A 281 -5.47 -17.30 15.77
C ASN A 281 -4.01 -16.83 15.86
N GLY A 282 -3.72 -15.59 15.44
CA GLY A 282 -2.39 -15.02 15.48
C GLY A 282 -2.34 -13.54 15.08
N TYR A 283 -1.20 -12.90 15.33
CA TYR A 283 -0.97 -11.51 14.97
C TYR A 283 -0.69 -11.36 13.47
N LEU A 284 -1.29 -10.34 12.87
CA LEU A 284 -1.04 -9.99 11.47
C LEU A 284 0.41 -9.49 11.29
N HIS A 285 0.95 -9.73 10.11
CA HIS A 285 2.30 -9.34 9.70
C HIS A 285 2.29 -8.64 8.34
N ILE A 286 3.43 -8.14 7.87
CA ILE A 286 3.49 -7.33 6.64
C ILE A 286 2.92 -8.04 5.40
N GLY A 287 3.03 -9.37 5.30
CA GLY A 287 2.31 -10.13 4.26
C GLY A 287 0.78 -9.94 4.25
N HIS A 288 0.17 -9.76 5.43
CA HIS A 288 -1.25 -9.43 5.56
C HIS A 288 -1.53 -7.97 5.16
N ALA A 289 -0.56 -7.05 5.28
CA ALA A 289 -0.73 -5.71 4.70
C ALA A 289 -0.84 -5.75 3.17
N LYS A 290 -0.09 -6.64 2.49
CA LYS A 290 -0.29 -6.88 1.05
C LYS A 290 -1.69 -7.44 0.77
N ALA A 291 -2.17 -8.40 1.56
CA ALA A 291 -3.53 -8.92 1.41
C ALA A 291 -4.60 -7.84 1.59
N MET A 292 -4.51 -7.03 2.66
CA MET A 292 -5.41 -5.89 2.86
C MET A 292 -5.34 -4.87 1.72
N PHE A 293 -4.14 -4.54 1.24
CA PHE A 293 -3.96 -3.66 0.08
C PHE A 293 -4.62 -4.23 -1.18
N VAL A 294 -4.55 -5.55 -1.38
CA VAL A 294 -5.20 -6.22 -2.51
C VAL A 294 -6.72 -6.17 -2.37
N ASP A 295 -7.26 -6.66 -1.24
CA ASP A 295 -8.70 -6.82 -1.05
C ASP A 295 -9.43 -5.50 -0.81
N PHE A 296 -9.03 -4.73 0.22
CA PHE A 296 -9.64 -3.44 0.52
C PHE A 296 -9.27 -2.38 -0.51
N GLY A 297 -8.04 -2.39 -1.02
CA GLY A 297 -7.61 -1.41 -2.01
C GLY A 297 -8.34 -1.56 -3.34
N MET A 298 -8.62 -2.79 -3.79
CA MET A 298 -9.42 -3.01 -5.00
C MET A 298 -10.85 -2.50 -4.82
N ALA A 299 -11.49 -2.82 -3.69
CA ALA A 299 -12.82 -2.31 -3.39
C ALA A 299 -12.82 -0.77 -3.33
N ALA A 300 -11.83 -0.15 -2.68
CA ALA A 300 -11.73 1.31 -2.58
C ALA A 300 -11.50 1.97 -3.95
N GLN A 301 -10.68 1.37 -4.82
CA GLN A 301 -10.39 1.90 -6.17
C GLN A 301 -11.65 1.97 -7.06
N TYR A 302 -12.57 1.02 -6.92
CA TYR A 302 -13.74 0.87 -7.79
C TYR A 302 -15.09 1.17 -7.10
N ASP A 303 -15.08 1.94 -6.01
CA ASP A 303 -16.28 2.26 -5.20
C ASP A 303 -17.10 1.01 -4.81
N GLY A 304 -16.37 -0.05 -4.50
CA GLY A 304 -16.86 -1.36 -4.12
C GLY A 304 -16.97 -1.57 -2.61
N HIS A 305 -17.11 -2.83 -2.24
CA HIS A 305 -17.24 -3.28 -0.85
C HIS A 305 -16.24 -4.39 -0.55
N CYS A 306 -15.64 -4.33 0.63
CA CYS A 306 -14.78 -5.39 1.13
C CYS A 306 -15.30 -5.88 2.47
N TYR A 307 -15.54 -7.18 2.58
CA TYR A 307 -15.83 -7.85 3.84
C TYR A 307 -14.54 -8.03 4.66
N LEU A 308 -14.62 -7.81 5.96
CA LEU A 308 -13.69 -8.43 6.92
C LEU A 308 -14.36 -9.70 7.42
N ARG A 309 -13.95 -10.85 6.90
CA ARG A 309 -14.54 -12.14 7.27
C ARG A 309 -13.59 -12.89 8.20
N TYR A 310 -13.95 -13.10 9.45
CA TYR A 310 -13.14 -13.97 10.29
C TYR A 310 -13.30 -15.41 9.80
N ASP A 311 -12.18 -16.05 9.45
CA ASP A 311 -12.17 -17.49 9.20
C ASP A 311 -12.14 -18.24 10.54
N ASP A 312 -13.33 -18.33 11.13
CA ASP A 312 -13.59 -18.97 12.40
C ASP A 312 -14.21 -20.35 12.19
N THR A 313 -13.57 -21.19 11.36
CA THR A 313 -14.03 -22.56 11.11
C THR A 313 -13.53 -23.57 12.16
N ASN A 314 -12.63 -23.15 13.05
CA ASN A 314 -11.96 -24.05 13.99
C ASN A 314 -12.19 -23.60 15.45
N PRO A 315 -13.08 -24.29 16.19
CA PRO A 315 -13.48 -23.87 17.54
C PRO A 315 -12.34 -23.82 18.56
N THR A 316 -11.20 -24.47 18.29
CA THR A 316 -10.07 -24.57 19.25
C THR A 316 -8.95 -23.56 19.02
N ALA A 317 -8.90 -22.92 17.85
CA ALA A 317 -7.76 -22.08 17.48
C ALA A 317 -7.97 -20.60 17.79
N GLU A 318 -9.21 -20.22 18.07
CA GLU A 318 -9.65 -18.83 18.07
C GLU A 318 -9.60 -18.23 19.46
N LYS A 319 -9.20 -16.95 19.52
CA LYS A 319 -9.21 -16.18 20.76
C LYS A 319 -9.70 -14.77 20.51
N LEU A 320 -10.47 -14.25 21.47
CA LEU A 320 -10.99 -12.88 21.42
C LEU A 320 -9.87 -11.84 21.25
N GLU A 321 -8.71 -12.05 21.87
CA GLU A 321 -7.54 -11.17 21.74
C GLU A 321 -7.11 -10.95 20.27
N TYR A 322 -7.20 -11.98 19.42
CA TYR A 322 -6.79 -11.88 18.01
C TYR A 322 -7.88 -11.24 17.17
N ILE A 323 -9.15 -11.48 17.49
CA ILE A 323 -10.29 -10.83 16.82
C ILE A 323 -10.18 -9.32 16.99
N ASP A 324 -10.07 -8.86 18.24
CA ASP A 324 -9.98 -7.43 18.58
C ASP A 324 -8.74 -6.78 17.93
N HIS A 325 -7.59 -7.46 18.02
CA HIS A 325 -6.35 -6.97 17.43
C HIS A 325 -6.41 -6.88 15.90
N ILE A 326 -7.01 -7.85 15.21
CA ILE A 326 -7.18 -7.80 13.74
C ILE A 326 -8.00 -6.56 13.35
N GLN A 327 -9.11 -6.31 14.05
CA GLN A 327 -9.94 -5.14 13.83
C GLN A 327 -9.17 -3.83 14.05
N GLU A 328 -8.41 -3.74 15.14
CA GLU A 328 -7.57 -2.58 15.45
C GLU A 328 -6.54 -2.33 14.33
N ILE A 329 -5.89 -3.38 13.82
CA ILE A 329 -4.89 -3.28 12.76
C ILE A 329 -5.52 -2.90 11.42
N VAL A 330 -6.68 -3.46 11.07
CA VAL A 330 -7.42 -3.09 9.85
C VAL A 330 -7.74 -1.59 9.88
N ALA A 331 -8.25 -1.09 11.01
CA ALA A 331 -8.55 0.32 11.20
C ALA A 331 -7.27 1.18 11.18
N TRP A 332 -6.20 0.76 11.84
CA TRP A 332 -4.91 1.46 11.84
C TRP A 332 -4.30 1.56 10.44
N MET A 333 -4.44 0.52 9.61
CA MET A 333 -4.00 0.50 8.21
C MET A 333 -4.81 1.43 7.30
N GLY A 334 -5.87 2.06 7.82
CA GLY A 334 -6.73 3.00 7.11
C GLY A 334 -7.87 2.34 6.34
N TRP A 335 -8.10 1.05 6.57
CA TRP A 335 -9.16 0.30 5.90
C TRP A 335 -10.45 0.30 6.73
N LYS A 336 -11.59 0.35 6.04
CA LYS A 336 -12.91 0.25 6.66
C LYS A 336 -13.67 -0.90 6.03
N PRO A 337 -13.96 -1.98 6.79
CA PRO A 337 -14.85 -3.04 6.33
C PRO A 337 -16.23 -2.48 5.99
N TRP A 338 -16.80 -2.94 4.88
CA TRP A 338 -18.20 -2.69 4.57
C TRP A 338 -19.11 -3.43 5.56
N LYS A 339 -18.76 -4.70 5.82
CA LYS A 339 -19.38 -5.55 6.82
C LYS A 339 -18.30 -6.43 7.46
N ILE A 340 -18.49 -6.72 8.75
CA ILE A 340 -17.73 -7.74 9.47
C ILE A 340 -18.62 -8.98 9.54
N THR A 341 -18.09 -10.12 9.11
CA THR A 341 -18.79 -11.41 9.11
C THR A 341 -17.89 -12.48 9.69
N TYR A 342 -18.50 -13.60 10.05
CA TYR A 342 -17.84 -14.80 10.56
C TYR A 342 -18.18 -15.96 9.62
N SER A 343 -17.24 -16.84 9.32
CA SER A 343 -17.54 -18.09 8.61
C SER A 343 -18.62 -18.89 9.35
N SER A 344 -18.63 -18.82 10.68
CA SER A 344 -19.63 -19.46 11.54
C SER A 344 -21.04 -18.86 11.43
N ASP A 345 -21.21 -17.64 10.92
CA ASP A 345 -22.53 -17.06 10.59
C ASP A 345 -23.28 -17.93 9.58
N TYR A 346 -22.56 -18.69 8.77
CA TYR A 346 -23.08 -19.49 7.66
C TYR A 346 -23.16 -20.99 7.95
N PHE A 347 -22.94 -21.44 9.20
CA PHE A 347 -22.93 -22.89 9.49
C PHE A 347 -24.25 -23.60 9.19
N ASP A 348 -25.40 -22.92 9.36
CA ASP A 348 -26.70 -23.51 9.00
C ASP A 348 -26.79 -23.74 7.48
N GLU A 349 -26.44 -22.75 6.66
CA GLU A 349 -26.41 -22.83 5.20
C GLU A 349 -25.38 -23.86 4.71
N LEU A 350 -24.17 -23.85 5.28
CA LEU A 350 -23.10 -24.79 4.95
C LEU A 350 -23.51 -26.24 5.26
N HIS A 351 -24.19 -26.48 6.38
CA HIS A 351 -24.74 -27.79 6.71
C HIS A 351 -25.85 -28.19 5.73
N ALA A 352 -26.77 -27.28 5.39
CA ALA A 352 -27.84 -27.56 4.43
C ALA A 352 -27.29 -27.90 3.03
N MET A 353 -26.26 -27.18 2.59
CA MET A 353 -25.54 -27.47 1.36
C MET A 353 -24.81 -28.82 1.42
N ALA A 354 -24.30 -29.24 2.58
CA ALA A 354 -23.64 -30.52 2.75
C ALA A 354 -24.63 -31.69 2.63
N VAL A 355 -25.82 -31.53 3.22
CA VAL A 355 -26.94 -32.46 3.05
C VAL A 355 -27.35 -32.57 1.58
N GLU A 356 -27.44 -31.44 0.88
CA GLU A 356 -27.75 -31.42 -0.55
C GLU A 356 -26.65 -32.11 -1.39
N LEU A 357 -25.38 -31.89 -1.04
CA LEU A 357 -24.25 -32.55 -1.69
C LEU A 357 -24.32 -34.08 -1.56
N ILE A 358 -24.72 -34.60 -0.39
CA ILE A 358 -24.97 -36.04 -0.17
C ILE A 358 -26.14 -36.52 -1.03
N LYS A 359 -27.27 -35.79 -1.06
CA LYS A 359 -28.46 -36.13 -1.87
C LYS A 359 -28.16 -36.21 -3.36
N ARG A 360 -27.27 -35.34 -3.86
CA ARG A 360 -26.79 -35.38 -5.26
C ARG A 360 -25.76 -36.48 -5.54
N GLY A 361 -25.38 -37.27 -4.53
CA GLY A 361 -24.39 -38.33 -4.65
C GLY A 361 -22.95 -37.81 -4.75
N HIS A 362 -22.69 -36.57 -4.33
CA HIS A 362 -21.40 -35.90 -4.40
C HIS A 362 -20.70 -35.78 -3.03
N ALA A 363 -21.21 -36.44 -2.00
CA ALA A 363 -20.53 -36.59 -0.71
C ALA A 363 -20.94 -37.90 -0.01
N TYR A 364 -20.08 -38.39 0.86
CA TYR A 364 -20.30 -39.60 1.66
C TYR A 364 -19.62 -39.49 3.03
N VAL A 365 -20.19 -40.16 4.03
CA VAL A 365 -19.53 -40.31 5.34
C VAL A 365 -18.43 -41.36 5.24
N CYS A 366 -17.26 -41.12 5.85
CA CYS A 366 -16.09 -41.98 5.80
C CYS A 366 -15.56 -42.24 7.22
N HIS A 367 -15.18 -43.48 7.50
CA HIS A 367 -14.62 -43.90 8.80
C HIS A 367 -13.12 -44.20 8.76
N GLN A 368 -12.43 -43.86 7.67
CA GLN A 368 -10.98 -43.94 7.63
C GLN A 368 -10.39 -43.00 8.69
N THR A 369 -9.44 -43.53 9.44
CA THR A 369 -8.54 -42.76 10.29
C THR A 369 -7.66 -41.83 9.46
N LYS A 370 -6.99 -40.87 10.12
CA LYS A 370 -6.06 -39.95 9.44
C LYS A 370 -4.99 -40.71 8.63
N ASP A 371 -4.37 -41.72 9.24
CA ASP A 371 -3.29 -42.50 8.62
C ASP A 371 -3.80 -43.32 7.42
N GLU A 372 -5.02 -43.86 7.50
CA GLU A 372 -5.66 -44.55 6.37
C GLU A 372 -6.02 -43.60 5.24
N ILE A 373 -6.44 -42.37 5.53
CA ILE A 373 -6.67 -41.33 4.51
C ILE A 373 -5.35 -40.98 3.83
N GLU A 374 -4.28 -40.78 4.58
CA GLU A 374 -2.94 -40.50 4.02
C GLU A 374 -2.44 -41.67 3.15
N ALA A 375 -2.59 -42.91 3.63
CA ALA A 375 -2.21 -44.11 2.89
C ALA A 375 -3.01 -44.27 1.59
N SER A 376 -4.35 -44.12 1.65
CA SER A 376 -5.22 -44.24 0.48
C SER A 376 -4.96 -43.15 -0.56
N ARG A 377 -4.72 -41.91 -0.12
CA ARG A 377 -4.28 -40.83 -1.02
C ARG A 377 -2.97 -41.18 -1.72
N LYS A 378 -1.96 -41.63 -0.96
CA LYS A 378 -0.66 -42.03 -1.55
C LYS A 378 -0.77 -43.19 -2.54
N ALA A 379 -1.65 -44.15 -2.26
CA ALA A 379 -1.91 -45.31 -3.12
C ALA A 379 -2.87 -45.02 -4.30
N LEU A 380 -3.48 -43.83 -4.34
CA LEU A 380 -4.55 -43.49 -5.26
C LEU A 380 -5.79 -44.41 -5.19
N GLU A 381 -6.06 -44.98 -4.01
CA GLU A 381 -7.17 -45.91 -3.77
C GLU A 381 -8.37 -45.21 -3.14
N PRO A 382 -9.61 -45.48 -3.60
CA PRO A 382 -10.79 -44.84 -3.03
C PRO A 382 -11.03 -45.28 -1.59
N SER A 383 -11.79 -44.48 -0.85
CA SER A 383 -12.27 -44.89 0.46
C SER A 383 -13.17 -46.14 0.33
N PRO A 384 -13.06 -47.13 1.25
CA PRO A 384 -14.00 -48.27 1.29
C PRO A 384 -15.46 -47.86 1.45
N TRP A 385 -15.71 -46.66 1.98
CA TRP A 385 -17.04 -46.12 2.23
C TRP A 385 -17.58 -45.22 1.11
N ARG A 386 -16.81 -45.06 0.02
CA ARG A 386 -17.12 -44.11 -1.06
C ARG A 386 -18.43 -44.38 -1.78
N ASP A 387 -18.79 -45.64 -1.94
CA ASP A 387 -19.97 -46.10 -2.70
C ASP A 387 -21.16 -46.46 -1.79
N ARG A 388 -21.12 -46.08 -0.51
CA ARG A 388 -22.21 -46.34 0.42
C ARG A 388 -23.52 -45.65 -0.02
N PRO A 389 -24.70 -46.23 0.25
CA PRO A 389 -25.97 -45.63 -0.13
C PRO A 389 -26.15 -44.20 0.41
N ILE A 390 -26.82 -43.35 -0.39
CA ILE A 390 -27.12 -41.95 -0.01
C ILE A 390 -27.86 -41.87 1.33
N ALA A 391 -28.86 -42.74 1.52
CA ALA A 391 -29.64 -42.79 2.76
C ALA A 391 -28.80 -43.14 3.99
N GLU A 392 -27.78 -44.00 3.84
CA GLU A 392 -26.85 -44.33 4.92
C GLU A 392 -25.97 -43.13 5.27
N SER A 393 -25.42 -42.42 4.28
CA SER A 393 -24.63 -41.21 4.52
C SER A 393 -25.44 -40.10 5.18
N LEU A 394 -26.72 -39.92 4.80
CA LEU A 394 -27.61 -38.94 5.43
C LEU A 394 -27.85 -39.27 6.91
N SER A 395 -28.15 -40.53 7.23
CA SER A 395 -28.34 -40.96 8.62
C SER A 395 -27.07 -40.75 9.45
N LEU A 396 -25.92 -41.18 8.93
CA LEU A 396 -24.65 -41.06 9.65
C LEU A 396 -24.22 -39.60 9.83
N PHE A 397 -24.45 -38.74 8.83
CA PHE A 397 -24.10 -37.32 8.97
C PHE A 397 -24.98 -36.61 10.01
N GLU A 398 -26.26 -36.98 10.11
CA GLU A 398 -27.13 -36.53 11.20
C GLU A 398 -26.66 -37.05 12.57
N ASP A 399 -26.22 -38.31 12.66
CA ASP A 399 -25.66 -38.86 13.90
C ASP A 399 -24.36 -38.15 14.31
N MET A 400 -23.51 -37.77 13.34
CA MET A 400 -22.35 -36.91 13.59
C MET A 400 -22.78 -35.54 14.15
N ARG A 401 -23.79 -34.89 13.53
CA ARG A 401 -24.34 -33.60 13.98
C ARG A 401 -24.94 -33.66 15.38
N ARG A 402 -25.56 -34.78 15.74
CA ARG A 402 -26.17 -35.04 17.07
C ARG A 402 -25.15 -35.40 18.15
N GLY A 403 -23.85 -35.49 17.81
CA GLY A 403 -22.80 -35.85 18.74
C GLY A 403 -22.81 -37.32 19.16
N LEU A 404 -23.38 -38.21 18.34
CA LEU A 404 -23.43 -39.65 18.62
C LEU A 404 -22.17 -40.40 18.13
N VAL A 405 -21.20 -39.69 17.57
CA VAL A 405 -19.98 -40.24 16.97
C VAL A 405 -18.78 -39.50 17.55
N ASP A 406 -17.75 -40.25 17.98
CA ASP A 406 -16.56 -39.68 18.60
C ASP A 406 -15.69 -38.85 17.63
N GLU A 407 -14.88 -37.93 18.18
CA GLU A 407 -13.91 -37.16 17.39
C GLU A 407 -12.99 -38.07 16.56
N GLY A 408 -12.88 -37.79 15.27
CA GLY A 408 -12.03 -38.55 14.36
C GLY A 408 -12.57 -39.91 13.93
N ALA A 409 -13.68 -40.39 14.50
CA ALA A 409 -14.30 -41.67 14.13
C ALA A 409 -15.11 -41.59 12.81
N ALA A 410 -15.50 -40.38 12.38
CA ALA A 410 -16.12 -40.16 11.09
C ALA A 410 -15.80 -38.78 10.51
N THR A 411 -15.83 -38.68 9.18
CA THR A 411 -15.73 -37.43 8.43
C THR A 411 -16.74 -37.43 7.28
N LEU A 412 -17.27 -36.26 6.92
CA LEU A 412 -17.95 -36.11 5.64
C LEU A 412 -16.91 -35.78 4.57
N ARG A 413 -16.89 -36.53 3.47
CA ARG A 413 -15.96 -36.32 2.35
C ARG A 413 -16.71 -36.01 1.07
N MET A 414 -16.19 -35.06 0.30
CA MET A 414 -16.68 -34.75 -1.04
C MET A 414 -16.31 -35.90 -1.98
N ARG A 415 -17.23 -36.37 -2.81
CA ARG A 415 -17.01 -37.45 -3.78
C ARG A 415 -16.59 -36.85 -5.11
N MET A 416 -15.29 -36.67 -5.27
CA MET A 416 -14.65 -36.00 -6.40
C MET A 416 -13.98 -37.03 -7.32
N ASP A 417 -12.67 -36.87 -7.57
CA ASP A 417 -11.87 -37.71 -8.44
C ASP A 417 -10.58 -38.13 -7.72
N HIS A 418 -10.65 -39.28 -7.05
CA HIS A 418 -9.51 -39.87 -6.34
C HIS A 418 -8.33 -40.27 -7.25
N LYS A 419 -8.50 -40.30 -8.57
CA LYS A 419 -7.42 -40.61 -9.52
C LYS A 419 -6.87 -39.37 -10.22
N ASN A 420 -7.31 -38.18 -9.82
CA ASN A 420 -6.86 -36.94 -10.42
C ASN A 420 -5.38 -36.67 -10.11
N GLU A 421 -4.67 -36.08 -11.06
CA GLU A 421 -3.29 -35.60 -10.85
C GLU A 421 -3.24 -34.49 -9.78
N ASN A 422 -4.29 -33.68 -9.68
CA ASN A 422 -4.45 -32.71 -8.61
C ASN A 422 -5.04 -33.39 -7.37
N PHE A 423 -4.20 -33.61 -6.35
CA PHE A 423 -4.61 -34.22 -5.09
C PHE A 423 -5.69 -33.46 -4.32
N ASN A 424 -5.97 -32.19 -4.63
CA ASN A 424 -7.12 -31.47 -4.05
C ASN A 424 -8.46 -31.94 -4.63
N MET A 425 -8.46 -32.68 -5.74
CA MET A 425 -9.65 -33.40 -6.23
C MET A 425 -9.80 -34.78 -5.59
N PHE A 426 -8.88 -35.19 -4.72
CA PHE A 426 -8.97 -36.45 -4.01
C PHE A 426 -9.86 -36.33 -2.78
N ASP A 427 -11.16 -36.56 -3.00
CA ASP A 427 -12.21 -36.69 -1.99
C ASP A 427 -11.92 -35.94 -0.67
N LEU A 428 -11.77 -34.62 -0.76
CA LEU A 428 -11.44 -33.75 0.37
C LEU A 428 -12.51 -33.83 1.45
N ILE A 429 -12.08 -33.62 2.70
CA ILE A 429 -12.98 -33.63 3.84
C ILE A 429 -13.78 -32.32 3.84
N ALA A 430 -15.11 -32.45 3.88
CA ALA A 430 -16.05 -31.35 4.03
C ALA A 430 -16.31 -31.03 5.51
N PHE A 431 -16.53 -32.04 6.36
CA PHE A 431 -16.81 -31.84 7.80
C PHE A 431 -16.00 -32.79 8.69
N ARG A 432 -15.65 -32.29 9.88
CA ARG A 432 -15.01 -33.06 10.97
C ARG A 432 -15.79 -32.88 12.27
N ILE A 433 -15.70 -33.88 13.14
CA ILE A 433 -16.28 -33.81 14.49
C ILE A 433 -15.29 -33.13 15.44
N LYS A 434 -15.78 -32.15 16.20
CA LYS A 434 -15.09 -31.51 17.32
C LYS A 434 -16.09 -31.21 18.42
N PHE A 435 -15.82 -31.60 19.67
CA PHE A 435 -16.69 -31.29 20.81
C PHE A 435 -16.31 -30.01 21.56
N ALA A 436 -15.24 -29.36 21.14
CA ALA A 436 -14.90 -28.04 21.66
C ALA A 436 -16.01 -27.02 21.33
N GLU A 437 -16.35 -26.21 22.33
CA GLU A 437 -17.28 -25.09 22.18
C GLU A 437 -16.69 -24.03 21.25
N HIS A 438 -17.52 -23.49 20.35
CA HIS A 438 -17.10 -22.49 19.39
C HIS A 438 -17.17 -21.07 20.00
N PRO A 439 -16.13 -20.24 19.89
CA PRO A 439 -16.13 -18.90 20.53
C PRO A 439 -17.24 -17.97 20.04
N HIS A 440 -17.60 -18.04 18.76
CA HIS A 440 -18.73 -17.30 18.18
C HIS A 440 -20.07 -18.08 18.19
N ALA A 441 -20.11 -19.30 17.66
CA ALA A 441 -21.35 -20.09 17.52
C ALA A 441 -21.78 -20.90 18.76
N GLY A 442 -21.03 -20.86 19.85
CA GLY A 442 -21.32 -21.58 21.11
C GLY A 442 -21.28 -23.11 20.97
N ASP A 443 -22.17 -23.79 21.71
CA ASP A 443 -22.28 -25.25 21.77
C ASP A 443 -23.31 -25.84 20.77
N LYS A 444 -23.85 -25.01 19.86
CA LYS A 444 -24.86 -25.43 18.87
C LYS A 444 -24.35 -26.52 17.91
N TRP A 445 -23.04 -26.58 17.69
CA TRP A 445 -22.41 -27.46 16.70
C TRP A 445 -21.32 -28.33 17.33
N CYS A 446 -21.27 -29.61 16.93
CA CYS A 446 -20.15 -30.51 17.20
C CYS A 446 -19.52 -31.08 15.92
N ILE A 447 -19.97 -30.59 14.76
CA ILE A 447 -19.37 -30.85 13.46
C ILE A 447 -19.05 -29.51 12.81
N TYR A 448 -17.86 -29.40 12.24
CA TYR A 448 -17.36 -28.16 11.68
C TYR A 448 -16.90 -28.36 10.24
N PRO A 449 -17.26 -27.43 9.34
CA PRO A 449 -16.84 -27.50 7.95
C PRO A 449 -15.33 -27.24 7.84
N SER A 450 -14.69 -27.79 6.82
CA SER A 450 -13.28 -27.54 6.52
C SER A 450 -13.10 -26.20 5.80
N TYR A 451 -11.87 -25.70 5.79
CA TYR A 451 -11.47 -24.52 5.02
C TYR A 451 -11.91 -24.61 3.55
N ASP A 452 -11.61 -25.74 2.88
CA ASP A 452 -11.90 -25.94 1.45
C ASP A 452 -13.40 -25.93 1.15
N TYR A 453 -14.21 -26.45 2.08
CA TYR A 453 -15.66 -26.47 1.96
C TYR A 453 -16.26 -25.07 2.22
N THR A 454 -15.74 -24.38 3.23
CA THR A 454 -16.30 -23.12 3.71
C THR A 454 -16.03 -21.97 2.78
N HIS A 455 -14.77 -21.71 2.43
CA HIS A 455 -14.38 -20.45 1.77
C HIS A 455 -15.09 -20.23 0.44
N CYS A 456 -15.20 -21.26 -0.40
CA CYS A 456 -15.85 -21.13 -1.69
C CYS A 456 -17.36 -20.89 -1.57
N LEU A 457 -18.03 -21.60 -0.66
CA LEU A 457 -19.47 -21.46 -0.47
C LEU A 457 -19.81 -20.13 0.17
N VAL A 458 -19.04 -19.68 1.16
CA VAL A 458 -19.26 -18.36 1.76
C VAL A 458 -18.95 -17.25 0.77
N ASP A 459 -17.93 -17.39 -0.09
CA ASP A 459 -17.70 -16.43 -1.17
C ASP A 459 -18.90 -16.34 -2.13
N ALA A 460 -19.55 -17.46 -2.43
CA ALA A 460 -20.76 -17.47 -3.25
C ALA A 460 -21.96 -16.84 -2.52
N LEU A 461 -22.14 -17.13 -1.23
CA LEU A 461 -23.20 -16.57 -0.38
C LEU A 461 -23.07 -15.06 -0.19
N GLU A 462 -21.84 -14.57 0.02
CA GLU A 462 -21.53 -13.14 0.17
C GLU A 462 -21.51 -12.38 -1.16
N ASN A 463 -21.77 -13.06 -2.29
CA ASN A 463 -21.69 -12.50 -3.64
C ASN A 463 -20.33 -11.83 -3.91
N ILE A 464 -19.24 -12.52 -3.56
CA ILE A 464 -17.88 -12.03 -3.83
C ILE A 464 -17.66 -11.98 -5.34
N THR A 465 -17.28 -10.81 -5.86
CA THR A 465 -16.90 -10.67 -7.28
C THR A 465 -15.50 -11.22 -7.51
N HIS A 466 -14.56 -10.88 -6.63
CA HIS A 466 -13.13 -11.18 -6.73
C HIS A 466 -12.66 -11.85 -5.45
N SER A 467 -12.46 -13.15 -5.52
CA SER A 467 -11.84 -13.95 -4.46
C SER A 467 -10.32 -13.95 -4.67
N LEU A 468 -9.64 -13.01 -4.03
CA LEU A 468 -8.20 -12.86 -4.14
C LEU A 468 -7.51 -13.64 -3.02
N CYS A 469 -6.47 -14.42 -3.36
CA CYS A 469 -5.71 -15.20 -2.38
C CYS A 469 -4.26 -15.40 -2.83
N THR A 470 -3.46 -16.14 -2.05
CA THR A 470 -2.05 -16.34 -2.38
C THR A 470 -1.82 -17.60 -3.24
N LEU A 471 -0.72 -17.65 -4.00
CA LEU A 471 -0.41 -18.76 -4.94
C LEU A 471 -0.39 -20.15 -4.32
N GLU A 472 -0.17 -20.27 -3.01
CA GLU A 472 -0.19 -21.55 -2.30
C GLU A 472 -1.56 -22.25 -2.35
N PHE A 473 -2.62 -21.50 -2.68
CA PHE A 473 -3.97 -22.02 -2.84
C PHE A 473 -4.33 -22.28 -4.31
N GLU A 474 -3.45 -22.04 -5.28
CA GLU A 474 -3.73 -22.23 -6.71
C GLU A 474 -4.18 -23.66 -7.02
N SER A 475 -3.51 -24.66 -6.44
CA SER A 475 -3.88 -26.06 -6.64
C SER A 475 -5.28 -26.40 -6.13
N ARG A 476 -5.84 -25.60 -5.21
CA ARG A 476 -7.20 -25.77 -4.66
C ARG A 476 -8.27 -25.09 -5.52
N ARG A 477 -7.89 -24.31 -6.54
CA ARG A 477 -8.85 -23.67 -7.45
C ARG A 477 -9.76 -24.70 -8.14
N ALA A 478 -9.22 -25.88 -8.47
CA ALA A 478 -10.02 -26.96 -9.07
C ALA A 478 -11.13 -27.45 -8.13
N SER A 479 -10.81 -27.73 -6.86
CA SER A 479 -11.78 -28.16 -5.86
C SER A 479 -12.77 -27.06 -5.48
N TYR A 480 -12.31 -25.80 -5.44
CA TYR A 480 -13.15 -24.62 -5.22
C TYR A 480 -14.28 -24.57 -6.25
N TYR A 481 -13.94 -24.55 -7.54
CA TYR A 481 -14.96 -24.44 -8.58
C TYR A 481 -15.76 -25.72 -8.78
N TRP A 482 -15.17 -26.89 -8.54
CA TRP A 482 -15.93 -28.15 -8.56
C TRP A 482 -17.11 -28.10 -7.60
N LEU A 483 -16.88 -27.65 -6.36
CA LEU A 483 -17.92 -27.61 -5.33
C LEU A 483 -19.05 -26.64 -5.71
N LEU A 484 -18.72 -25.47 -6.25
CA LEU A 484 -19.70 -24.49 -6.73
C LEU A 484 -20.49 -24.96 -7.96
N GLU A 485 -19.87 -25.77 -8.82
CA GLU A 485 -20.54 -26.35 -9.99
C GLU A 485 -21.55 -27.43 -9.57
N VAL A 486 -21.13 -28.39 -8.74
CA VAL A 486 -22.02 -29.50 -8.35
C VAL A 486 -23.19 -29.07 -7.47
N LEU A 487 -23.03 -28.00 -6.70
CA LEU A 487 -24.12 -27.36 -5.94
C LEU A 487 -24.92 -26.36 -6.76
N ASP A 488 -24.51 -26.08 -7.99
CA ASP A 488 -25.13 -25.11 -8.90
C ASP A 488 -25.25 -23.70 -8.29
N THR A 489 -24.19 -23.21 -7.65
CA THR A 489 -24.12 -21.87 -7.06
C THR A 489 -23.43 -20.86 -7.99
N TYR A 490 -23.47 -19.59 -7.61
CA TYR A 490 -22.66 -18.55 -8.23
C TYR A 490 -21.16 -18.85 -8.06
N LYS A 491 -20.35 -18.48 -9.06
CA LYS A 491 -18.90 -18.74 -9.13
C LYS A 491 -18.12 -17.42 -9.10
N PRO A 492 -17.59 -17.01 -7.93
CA PRO A 492 -16.69 -15.86 -7.80
C PRO A 492 -15.47 -15.99 -8.70
N PHE A 493 -14.94 -14.88 -9.20
CA PHE A 493 -13.67 -14.88 -9.92
C PHE A 493 -12.52 -15.06 -8.93
N VAL A 494 -11.85 -16.21 -8.98
CA VAL A 494 -10.68 -16.50 -8.14
C VAL A 494 -9.39 -16.10 -8.86
N TRP A 495 -8.54 -15.34 -8.17
CA TRP A 495 -7.21 -15.00 -8.68
C TRP A 495 -6.15 -14.94 -7.58
N GLU A 496 -5.03 -15.59 -7.82
CA GLU A 496 -3.95 -15.71 -6.85
C GLU A 496 -2.76 -14.80 -7.16
N TYR A 497 -2.17 -14.24 -6.12
CA TYR A 497 -0.93 -13.46 -6.15
C TYR A 497 0.19 -14.07 -5.33
N ALA A 498 1.42 -13.72 -5.68
CA ALA A 498 2.63 -14.11 -4.96
C ALA A 498 2.66 -13.52 -3.56
N ARG A 499 3.10 -14.31 -2.58
CA ARG A 499 3.28 -13.82 -1.21
C ARG A 499 4.33 -12.72 -1.17
N LEU A 500 4.18 -11.83 -0.19
CA LEU A 500 5.24 -10.90 0.15
C LEU A 500 6.28 -11.63 1.00
N ASN A 501 7.53 -11.67 0.55
CA ASN A 501 8.67 -12.11 1.35
C ASN A 501 9.69 -10.97 1.43
N ILE A 502 10.28 -10.74 2.60
CA ILE A 502 11.25 -9.66 2.83
C ILE A 502 12.54 -10.21 3.40
N THR A 503 13.67 -9.65 2.99
CA THR A 503 14.99 -10.05 3.50
C THR A 503 15.16 -9.78 5.01
N ASN A 504 16.10 -10.48 5.65
CA ASN A 504 16.52 -10.26 7.04
C ASN A 504 15.39 -10.46 8.07
N THR A 505 14.35 -11.22 7.73
CA THR A 505 13.24 -11.52 8.61
C THR A 505 12.66 -12.91 8.35
N VAL A 506 11.77 -13.37 9.24
CA VAL A 506 10.98 -14.58 9.06
C VAL A 506 9.50 -14.23 9.16
N MET A 507 8.69 -14.75 8.24
CA MET A 507 7.26 -14.44 8.18
C MET A 507 6.34 -15.60 8.55
N SER A 508 6.84 -16.83 8.57
CA SER A 508 5.99 -17.98 8.92
C SER A 508 5.54 -17.90 10.39
N LYS A 509 4.25 -18.09 10.63
CA LYS A 509 3.65 -18.11 11.98
C LYS A 509 4.38 -19.05 12.94
N ARG A 510 4.77 -20.24 12.47
CA ARG A 510 5.54 -21.21 13.27
C ARG A 510 6.88 -20.63 13.76
N LYS A 511 7.64 -19.95 12.89
CA LYS A 511 8.92 -19.33 13.26
C LYS A 511 8.71 -18.11 14.16
N LEU A 512 7.73 -17.26 13.86
CA LEU A 512 7.37 -16.11 14.71
C LEU A 512 6.95 -16.55 16.12
N ASN A 513 6.09 -17.56 16.24
CA ASN A 513 5.74 -18.18 17.52
C ASN A 513 7.01 -18.60 18.29
N LYS A 514 7.94 -19.30 17.63
CA LYS A 514 9.17 -19.78 18.27
C LYS A 514 10.06 -18.63 18.78
N LEU A 515 10.13 -17.50 18.06
CA LEU A 515 10.86 -16.31 18.51
C LEU A 515 10.26 -15.73 19.79
N VAL A 516 8.93 -15.59 19.81
CA VAL A 516 8.21 -14.98 20.94
C VAL A 516 8.21 -15.91 22.15
N THR A 517 7.78 -17.17 22.00
CA THR A 517 7.72 -18.12 23.12
C THR A 517 9.10 -18.52 23.63
N GLY A 518 10.12 -18.44 22.78
CA GLY A 518 11.51 -18.67 23.15
C GLY A 518 12.20 -17.48 23.81
N GLY A 519 11.54 -16.32 23.94
CA GLY A 519 12.10 -15.13 24.57
C GLY A 519 13.23 -14.46 23.77
N HIS A 520 13.34 -14.71 22.47
CA HIS A 520 14.32 -14.05 21.60
C HIS A 520 13.94 -12.59 21.28
N VAL A 521 12.67 -12.25 21.46
CA VAL A 521 12.05 -10.94 21.29
C VAL A 521 11.09 -10.67 22.44
N ASN A 522 10.75 -9.40 22.69
CA ASN A 522 9.97 -8.99 23.86
C ASN A 522 8.48 -9.35 23.78
N GLY A 523 7.98 -9.68 22.60
CA GLY A 523 6.57 -9.94 22.36
C GLY A 523 6.22 -9.93 20.87
N TRP A 524 4.92 -10.05 20.58
CA TRP A 524 4.39 -9.96 19.22
C TRP A 524 4.47 -8.56 18.62
N ASP A 525 4.58 -7.55 19.45
CA ASP A 525 4.73 -6.15 19.09
C ASP A 525 6.19 -5.67 19.18
N ASP A 526 7.17 -6.57 19.30
CA ASP A 526 8.58 -6.19 19.29
C ASP A 526 8.94 -5.46 17.97
N PRO A 527 9.51 -4.25 18.02
CA PRO A 527 9.85 -3.44 16.83
C PRO A 527 10.77 -4.10 15.79
N ARG A 528 11.44 -5.20 16.13
CA ARG A 528 12.28 -5.97 15.21
C ARG A 528 11.49 -6.96 14.36
N LEU A 529 10.26 -7.30 14.77
CA LEU A 529 9.36 -8.15 13.99
C LEU A 529 8.61 -7.32 12.94
N LEU A 530 8.38 -7.91 11.77
CA LEU A 530 7.46 -7.35 10.77
C LEU A 530 6.00 -7.79 11.01
N THR A 531 5.63 -7.99 12.26
CA THR A 531 4.22 -8.00 12.68
C THR A 531 3.67 -6.58 12.54
N LEU A 532 2.40 -6.41 12.18
CA LEU A 532 1.84 -5.06 12.03
C LEU A 532 1.79 -4.32 13.37
N ALA A 533 1.63 -5.04 14.48
CA ALA A 533 1.82 -4.52 15.83
C ALA A 533 3.25 -3.99 16.06
N GLY A 534 4.27 -4.79 15.72
CA GLY A 534 5.68 -4.41 15.88
C GLY A 534 6.07 -3.23 15.00
N MET A 535 5.60 -3.21 13.77
CA MET A 535 5.81 -2.09 12.84
C MET A 535 5.14 -0.80 13.35
N ARG A 536 3.91 -0.87 13.86
CA ARG A 536 3.23 0.27 14.48
C ARG A 536 3.98 0.77 15.71
N ARG A 537 4.39 -0.13 16.62
CA ARG A 537 5.16 0.22 17.83
C ARG A 537 6.54 0.79 17.49
N ARG A 538 7.17 0.33 16.41
CA ARG A 538 8.41 0.90 15.88
C ARG A 538 8.25 2.34 15.38
N GLY A 539 7.02 2.78 15.10
CA GLY A 539 6.71 4.12 14.59
C GLY A 539 6.51 4.18 13.08
N MET A 540 6.35 3.04 12.40
CA MET A 540 5.99 3.03 10.98
C MET A 540 4.54 3.50 10.80
N THR A 541 4.25 4.07 9.64
CA THR A 541 2.91 4.60 9.34
C THR A 541 2.16 3.68 8.37
N PRO A 542 0.82 3.63 8.44
CA PRO A 542 0.02 2.87 7.48
C PRO A 542 0.22 3.39 6.05
N THR A 543 0.39 4.70 5.88
CA THR A 543 0.68 5.33 4.58
C THR A 543 1.95 4.78 3.96
N ALA A 544 3.05 4.70 4.71
CA ALA A 544 4.31 4.14 4.22
C ALA A 544 4.17 2.67 3.80
N ILE A 545 3.46 1.87 4.61
CA ILE A 545 3.26 0.43 4.33
C ILE A 545 2.38 0.24 3.09
N ASN A 546 1.29 0.99 2.96
CA ASN A 546 0.41 0.93 1.79
C ASN A 546 1.13 1.40 0.50
N ASN A 547 1.98 2.44 0.60
CA ASN A 547 2.81 2.88 -0.53
C ASN A 547 3.84 1.83 -0.94
N PHE A 548 4.45 1.15 0.04
CA PHE A 548 5.31 0.00 -0.23
C PHE A 548 4.54 -1.13 -0.93
N CYS A 549 3.34 -1.50 -0.44
CA CYS A 549 2.48 -2.49 -1.09
C CYS A 549 2.07 -2.09 -2.53
N ARG A 550 1.90 -0.78 -2.79
CA ARG A 550 1.63 -0.26 -4.14
C ARG A 550 2.85 -0.41 -5.05
N GLU A 551 4.05 -0.09 -4.59
CA GLU A 551 5.28 -0.18 -5.40
C GLU A 551 5.59 -1.63 -5.78
N ILE A 552 5.51 -2.56 -4.84
CA ILE A 552 5.80 -3.98 -5.12
C ILE A 552 4.81 -4.61 -6.11
N GLY A 553 3.61 -4.02 -6.21
CA GLY A 553 2.55 -4.44 -7.10
C GLY A 553 1.92 -5.79 -6.74
N ILE A 554 0.97 -6.17 -7.59
CA ILE A 554 0.21 -7.41 -7.48
C ILE A 554 0.65 -8.32 -8.63
N THR A 555 1.54 -9.26 -8.33
CA THR A 555 2.15 -10.15 -9.33
C THR A 555 1.97 -11.60 -8.93
N ARG A 556 2.22 -12.52 -9.86
CA ARG A 556 2.25 -13.97 -9.64
C ARG A 556 3.68 -14.53 -9.53
N ASN A 557 4.68 -13.66 -9.47
CA ASN A 557 6.08 -14.08 -9.37
C ASN A 557 6.53 -13.92 -7.92
N ASP A 558 6.96 -15.01 -7.30
CA ASP A 558 7.55 -14.97 -5.96
C ASP A 558 8.91 -14.28 -6.00
N ASN A 559 9.04 -13.20 -5.23
CA ASN A 559 10.26 -12.42 -5.13
C ASN A 559 10.59 -12.16 -3.65
N LEU A 560 11.88 -12.25 -3.30
CA LEU A 560 12.39 -11.82 -2.01
C LEU A 560 12.74 -10.34 -2.08
N ILE A 561 11.99 -9.50 -1.35
CA ILE A 561 12.10 -8.06 -1.43
C ILE A 561 13.12 -7.55 -0.40
N PRO A 562 14.14 -6.76 -0.81
CA PRO A 562 15.09 -6.20 0.14
C PRO A 562 14.42 -5.26 1.17
N MET A 563 14.75 -5.41 2.45
CA MET A 563 14.21 -4.60 3.55
C MET A 563 14.38 -3.09 3.32
N HIS A 564 15.45 -2.66 2.65
CA HIS A 564 15.70 -1.23 2.40
C HIS A 564 14.61 -0.57 1.54
N LYS A 565 13.88 -1.33 0.69
CA LYS A 565 12.75 -0.80 -0.09
C LYS A 565 11.59 -0.41 0.82
N LEU A 566 11.31 -1.20 1.86
CA LEU A 566 10.34 -0.83 2.90
C LEU A 566 10.82 0.41 3.68
N GLU A 567 12.09 0.42 4.10
CA GLU A 567 12.69 1.56 4.82
C GLU A 567 12.68 2.86 4.00
N TYR A 568 12.76 2.78 2.67
CA TYR A 568 12.64 3.92 1.77
C TYR A 568 11.27 4.59 1.89
N HIS A 569 10.17 3.83 1.80
CA HIS A 569 8.81 4.36 1.96
C HIS A 569 8.59 4.95 3.34
N ILE A 570 9.12 4.30 4.38
CA ILE A 570 9.05 4.80 5.76
C ILE A 570 9.79 6.14 5.87
N ARG A 571 11.02 6.24 5.34
CA ARG A 571 11.79 7.50 5.35
C ARG A 571 11.07 8.61 4.59
N SER A 572 10.53 8.30 3.42
CA SER A 572 9.83 9.28 2.58
C SER A 572 8.60 9.86 3.28
N ASP A 573 7.79 9.00 3.89
CA ASP A 573 6.60 9.42 4.64
C ASP A 573 6.95 10.20 5.91
N LEU A 574 7.91 9.73 6.70
CA LEU A 574 8.32 10.40 7.93
C LEU A 574 9.04 11.73 7.67
N ASP A 575 9.80 11.85 6.57
CA ASP A 575 10.37 13.14 6.15
C ASP A 575 9.26 14.16 5.86
N ALA A 576 8.12 13.70 5.32
CA ALA A 576 6.99 14.57 5.03
C ALA A 576 6.18 14.95 6.27
N THR A 577 6.04 14.06 7.23
CA THR A 577 5.04 14.18 8.30
C THR A 577 5.62 14.43 9.69
N SER A 578 6.89 14.10 9.95
CA SER A 578 7.49 14.20 11.28
C SER A 578 8.11 15.58 11.54
N PRO A 579 7.74 16.29 12.63
CA PRO A 579 8.41 17.51 13.05
C PRO A 579 9.87 17.25 13.43
N ARG A 580 10.73 18.23 13.15
CA ARG A 580 12.16 18.21 13.48
C ARG A 580 12.36 18.72 14.89
N THR A 581 13.21 18.04 15.64
CA THR A 581 13.62 18.45 16.98
C THR A 581 15.09 18.13 17.20
N LEU A 582 15.74 18.90 18.07
CA LEU A 582 17.06 18.55 18.57
C LEU A 582 16.92 17.52 19.71
N ALA A 583 17.84 16.56 19.72
CA ALA A 583 18.05 15.58 20.78
C ALA A 583 19.53 15.18 20.74
N VAL A 584 20.04 14.63 21.83
CA VAL A 584 21.41 14.12 21.92
C VAL A 584 21.37 12.76 22.61
N LEU A 585 21.75 11.69 21.91
CA LEU A 585 21.68 10.33 22.40
C LEU A 585 22.78 10.03 23.42
N ARG A 586 24.00 10.48 23.15
CA ARG A 586 25.16 10.29 24.04
C ARG A 586 25.74 11.65 24.41
N PRO A 587 25.21 12.31 25.45
CA PRO A 587 25.55 13.70 25.75
C PRO A 587 26.99 13.87 26.23
N LEU A 588 27.73 14.75 25.56
CA LEU A 588 29.01 15.30 25.98
C LEU A 588 28.82 16.77 26.32
N LYS A 589 29.22 17.16 27.54
CA LYS A 589 29.06 18.52 28.07
C LYS A 589 29.96 19.50 27.34
N VAL A 590 29.42 20.67 27.01
CA VAL A 590 30.12 21.78 26.36
C VAL A 590 29.80 23.06 27.12
N VAL A 591 30.85 23.80 27.51
CA VAL A 591 30.75 25.09 28.21
C VAL A 591 31.17 26.21 27.27
N ILE A 592 30.25 27.13 27.01
CA ILE A 592 30.51 28.33 26.21
C ILE A 592 31.15 29.39 27.12
N THR A 593 32.47 29.49 27.10
CA THR A 593 33.26 30.17 28.14
C THR A 593 33.05 31.68 28.20
N ASN A 594 32.67 32.29 27.09
CA ASN A 594 32.44 33.73 26.95
C ASN A 594 30.97 34.18 27.06
N LEU A 595 30.06 33.29 27.49
CA LEU A 595 28.69 33.65 27.87
C LEU A 595 28.55 33.75 29.40
N ASP A 596 27.77 34.69 29.91
CA ASP A 596 27.51 34.82 31.35
C ASP A 596 26.82 33.59 31.94
N ASN A 597 27.06 33.31 33.23
CA ASN A 597 26.44 32.17 33.91
C ASN A 597 24.91 32.26 33.99
N SER A 598 24.34 33.47 33.93
CA SER A 598 22.89 33.72 33.90
C SER A 598 22.31 33.81 32.48
N HIS A 599 23.12 33.61 31.44
CA HIS A 599 22.68 33.75 30.05
C HIS A 599 21.61 32.72 29.70
N ILE A 600 20.50 33.22 29.14
CA ILE A 600 19.45 32.44 28.51
C ILE A 600 18.95 33.19 27.28
N GLU A 601 18.95 32.53 26.13
CA GLU A 601 18.45 33.08 24.87
C GLU A 601 17.59 32.04 24.16
N HIS A 602 16.53 32.49 23.51
CA HIS A 602 15.60 31.63 22.81
C HIS A 602 15.76 31.76 21.29
N PHE A 603 16.19 30.68 20.65
CA PHE A 603 16.30 30.59 19.21
C PHE A 603 15.03 29.98 18.61
N GLN A 604 14.72 30.34 17.36
CA GLN A 604 13.61 29.75 16.61
C GLN A 604 14.13 28.70 15.65
N ALA A 605 13.68 27.46 15.81
CA ALA A 605 13.98 26.35 14.91
C ALA A 605 12.75 25.95 14.13
N ARG A 606 12.93 25.52 12.88
CA ARG A 606 11.83 25.12 11.99
C ARG A 606 11.39 23.69 12.28
N LEU A 607 10.08 23.48 12.40
CA LEU A 607 9.50 22.14 12.56
C LEU A 607 9.57 21.33 11.25
N PHE A 608 9.39 21.98 10.10
CA PHE A 608 9.40 21.32 8.78
C PHE A 608 10.25 22.11 7.78
N PRO A 609 11.59 22.00 7.83
CA PRO A 609 12.48 22.74 6.95
C PRO A 609 12.13 22.54 5.46
N GLY A 610 11.92 23.65 4.73
CA GLY A 610 11.60 23.63 3.30
C GLY A 610 10.14 23.32 2.95
N ARG A 611 9.26 23.10 3.95
CA ARG A 611 7.84 22.76 3.73
C ARG A 611 6.87 23.66 4.48
N SER A 612 7.24 24.11 5.67
CA SER A 612 6.46 25.07 6.47
C SER A 612 7.39 26.09 7.14
N GLU A 613 6.83 27.25 7.48
CA GLU A 613 7.44 28.27 8.33
C GLU A 613 7.11 28.05 9.82
N ASP A 614 6.41 26.97 10.17
CA ASP A 614 6.15 26.60 11.56
C ASP A 614 7.46 26.41 12.33
N THR A 615 7.55 27.05 13.49
CA THR A 615 8.74 27.09 14.32
C THR A 615 8.45 26.67 15.74
N TYR A 616 9.51 26.27 16.45
CA TYR A 616 9.50 26.04 17.89
C TYR A 616 10.70 26.72 18.54
N SER A 617 10.50 27.14 19.78
CA SER A 617 11.55 27.83 20.54
C SER A 617 12.50 26.84 21.20
N ILE A 618 13.80 27.09 21.09
CA ILE A 618 14.87 26.33 21.73
C ILE A 618 15.65 27.26 22.68
N PRO A 619 15.71 26.97 23.98
CA PRO A 619 16.56 27.71 24.89
C PRO A 619 18.03 27.35 24.67
N LEU A 620 18.91 28.35 24.74
CA LEU A 620 20.35 28.20 24.83
C LEU A 620 20.83 28.89 26.11
N THR A 621 21.66 28.17 26.86
CA THR A 621 22.36 28.69 28.04
C THR A 621 23.86 28.46 27.88
N ARG A 622 24.66 28.88 28.86
CA ARG A 622 26.12 28.67 28.88
C ARG A 622 26.53 27.20 28.71
N VAL A 623 25.71 26.26 29.19
CA VAL A 623 26.01 24.83 29.16
C VAL A 623 25.11 24.15 28.13
N VAL A 624 25.74 23.56 27.12
CA VAL A 624 25.08 22.76 26.09
C VAL A 624 25.67 21.36 26.02
N TYR A 625 24.95 20.45 25.40
CA TYR A 625 25.34 19.07 25.21
C TYR A 625 25.31 18.76 23.72
N VAL A 626 26.32 18.04 23.24
CA VAL A 626 26.44 17.54 21.86
C VAL A 626 26.66 16.04 21.88
N GLU A 627 26.60 15.36 20.73
CA GLU A 627 26.93 13.93 20.69
C GLU A 627 28.41 13.71 21.04
N GLU A 628 28.68 12.70 21.86
CA GLU A 628 30.04 12.25 22.18
C GLU A 628 30.84 11.93 20.91
N THR A 629 30.19 11.39 19.87
CA THR A 629 30.81 11.09 18.57
C THR A 629 31.15 12.32 17.73
N ASP A 630 30.61 13.50 18.09
CA ASP A 630 30.91 14.77 17.42
C ASP A 630 32.16 15.47 17.97
N PHE A 631 32.94 14.81 18.84
CA PHE A 631 34.25 15.29 19.27
C PHE A 631 35.40 14.32 18.96
N LYS A 632 36.55 14.86 18.55
CA LYS A 632 37.83 14.15 18.48
C LYS A 632 38.94 14.99 19.11
N GLU A 633 39.88 14.32 19.80
CA GLU A 633 41.06 14.98 20.39
C GLU A 633 42.03 15.49 19.32
N VAL A 634 42.16 14.76 18.22
CA VAL A 634 43.02 15.09 17.09
C VAL A 634 42.14 15.35 15.88
N ASP A 635 42.37 16.49 15.22
CA ASP A 635 41.66 16.83 14.01
C ASP A 635 42.09 15.92 12.85
N GLU A 636 41.14 15.55 12.00
CA GLU A 636 41.35 14.74 10.81
C GLU A 636 40.83 15.47 9.57
N LYS A 637 41.52 15.26 8.45
CA LYS A 637 41.07 15.72 7.14
C LYS A 637 39.69 15.10 6.86
N ASP A 638 38.71 15.93 6.53
CA ASP A 638 37.31 15.55 6.27
C ASP A 638 36.44 15.21 7.50
N TYR A 639 36.92 15.45 8.72
CA TYR A 639 36.06 15.46 9.90
C TYR A 639 35.29 16.80 10.00
N TYR A 640 34.01 16.78 10.38
CA TYR A 640 33.19 18.00 10.50
C TYR A 640 32.64 18.24 11.92
N GLY A 641 33.14 17.49 12.91
CA GLY A 641 32.85 17.71 14.33
C GLY A 641 33.82 18.68 15.02
N LEU A 642 33.77 18.70 16.35
CA LEU A 642 34.63 19.48 17.22
C LEU A 642 36.00 18.80 17.41
N ALA A 643 37.05 19.61 17.31
CA ALA A 643 38.41 19.27 17.74
C ALA A 643 39.06 20.57 18.24
N PRO A 644 40.10 20.53 19.08
CA PRO A 644 40.76 21.74 19.56
C PRO A 644 41.16 22.69 18.41
N GLY A 645 40.76 23.96 18.52
CA GLY A 645 40.99 25.01 17.52
C GLY A 645 39.95 25.06 16.38
N LYS A 646 39.12 24.03 16.22
CA LYS A 646 38.13 23.92 15.14
C LYS A 646 36.85 24.71 15.43
N THR A 647 36.21 25.17 14.36
CA THR A 647 34.98 25.98 14.43
C THR A 647 33.81 25.25 13.78
N ILE A 648 32.68 25.19 14.48
CA ILE A 648 31.42 24.57 14.02
C ILE A 648 30.24 25.51 14.29
N MET A 649 29.09 25.20 13.72
CA MET A 649 27.83 25.88 14.03
C MET A 649 26.98 24.98 14.93
N LEU A 650 26.57 25.51 16.08
CA LEU A 650 25.45 24.98 16.83
C LEU A 650 24.19 25.29 16.03
N LYS A 651 23.49 24.25 15.56
CA LYS A 651 22.38 24.45 14.63
C LYS A 651 21.32 25.41 15.20
N TYR A 652 20.91 26.39 14.40
CA TYR A 652 19.99 27.50 14.76
C TYR A 652 20.56 28.57 15.72
N ALA A 653 21.78 28.42 16.23
CA ALA A 653 22.35 29.32 17.22
C ALA A 653 23.74 29.84 16.79
N TYR A 654 24.73 29.77 17.69
CA TYR A 654 26.05 30.36 17.52
C TYR A 654 27.01 29.53 16.66
N ILE A 655 27.94 30.21 15.99
CA ILE A 655 29.20 29.61 15.55
C ILE A 655 30.12 29.56 16.79
N VAL A 656 30.68 28.39 17.10
CA VAL A 656 31.54 28.18 18.26
C VAL A 656 32.89 27.61 17.85
N LYS A 657 33.95 28.04 18.54
CA LYS A 657 35.31 27.54 18.38
C LYS A 657 35.71 26.73 19.62
N CYS A 658 36.16 25.50 19.42
CA CYS A 658 36.68 24.67 20.50
C CYS A 658 38.04 25.20 20.99
N THR A 659 38.13 25.57 22.26
CA THR A 659 39.36 26.07 22.89
C THR A 659 40.08 25.00 23.69
N GLY A 660 39.36 24.00 24.20
CA GLY A 660 39.94 22.94 25.02
C GLY A 660 38.94 21.87 25.41
N PHE A 661 39.42 20.90 26.18
CA PHE A 661 38.61 19.86 26.79
C PHE A 661 39.21 19.39 28.11
N THR A 662 38.41 18.71 28.93
CA THR A 662 38.81 18.12 30.20
C THR A 662 38.53 16.62 30.21
N LYS A 663 39.45 15.85 30.79
CA LYS A 663 39.34 14.41 30.98
C LYS A 663 39.11 14.07 32.44
N ASP A 664 38.39 12.98 32.66
CA ASP A 664 38.27 12.36 33.98
C ASP A 664 39.52 11.52 34.32
N PRO A 665 39.62 10.97 35.55
CA PRO A 665 40.75 10.12 35.95
C PRO A 665 40.91 8.83 35.13
N THR A 666 39.88 8.40 34.38
CA THR A 666 39.96 7.23 33.48
C THR A 666 40.50 7.60 32.10
N GLY A 667 40.71 8.89 31.83
CA GLY A 667 41.14 9.41 30.54
C GLY A 667 40.00 9.69 29.57
N LYS A 668 38.73 9.53 29.99
CA LYS A 668 37.56 9.83 29.18
C LYS A 668 37.31 11.33 29.15
N VAL A 669 37.00 11.88 27.97
CA VAL A 669 36.62 13.28 27.81
C VAL A 669 35.23 13.51 28.39
N VAL A 670 35.11 14.46 29.32
CA VAL A 670 33.87 14.74 30.06
C VAL A 670 33.32 16.14 29.83
N GLU A 671 34.16 17.08 29.40
CA GLU A 671 33.75 18.46 29.14
C GLU A 671 34.58 19.07 28.00
N LEU A 672 33.92 19.82 27.13
CA LEU A 672 34.54 20.67 26.12
C LEU A 672 34.39 22.13 26.51
N GLN A 673 35.41 22.95 26.24
CA GLN A 673 35.34 24.40 26.35
C GLN A 673 35.32 25.02 24.95
N VAL A 674 34.37 25.92 24.72
CA VAL A 674 34.19 26.60 23.43
C VAL A 674 33.95 28.10 23.64
N GLU A 675 34.31 28.90 22.65
CA GLU A 675 33.96 30.33 22.59
C GLU A 675 32.95 30.58 21.47
N ALA A 676 31.86 31.28 21.77
CA ALA A 676 30.85 31.68 20.79
C ALA A 676 31.26 32.98 20.08
N ASP A 677 31.06 33.02 18.77
CA ASP A 677 31.19 34.24 17.97
C ASP A 677 29.93 35.09 18.14
N LEU A 678 30.03 36.15 18.96
CA LEU A 678 28.92 37.07 19.26
C LEU A 678 28.77 38.22 18.25
N ALA A 679 29.57 38.23 17.17
CA ALA A 679 29.50 39.27 16.14
C ALA A 679 28.20 39.12 15.29
N PRO A 680 27.68 40.23 14.70
CA PRO A 680 26.44 40.18 13.94
C PRO A 680 26.48 39.20 12.76
N ALA A 681 25.33 38.56 12.51
CA ALA A 681 25.15 37.54 11.47
C ALA A 681 25.60 38.02 10.08
N GLY A 682 26.37 37.19 9.37
CA GLY A 682 26.93 37.50 8.04
C GLY A 682 28.17 36.70 7.64
N LYS A 683 28.78 35.95 8.57
CA LYS A 683 29.85 35.01 8.25
C LYS A 683 29.29 33.75 7.58
N LYS A 684 30.00 33.26 6.57
CA LYS A 684 29.68 31.97 5.92
C LYS A 684 29.70 30.87 6.99
N PRO A 685 28.63 30.05 7.12
CA PRO A 685 28.60 29.00 8.13
C PRO A 685 29.74 28.00 7.89
N PRO A 686 30.37 27.49 8.95
CA PRO A 686 31.38 26.44 8.83
C PRO A 686 30.77 25.16 8.26
N LYS A 687 31.62 24.26 7.76
CA LYS A 687 31.17 22.97 7.20
C LYS A 687 30.49 22.08 8.25
N GLY A 688 30.93 22.17 9.50
CA GLY A 688 30.34 21.42 10.61
C GLY A 688 29.13 22.11 11.20
N VAL A 689 27.98 21.43 11.20
CA VAL A 689 26.74 21.88 11.85
C VAL A 689 26.24 20.76 12.75
N LEU A 690 26.20 20.99 14.05
CA LEU A 690 25.90 19.97 15.07
C LEU A 690 24.53 20.21 15.71
N ASN A 691 23.80 19.13 15.99
CA ASN A 691 22.67 19.16 16.92
C ASN A 691 23.20 19.29 18.34
N TRP A 692 22.39 19.92 19.20
CA TRP A 692 22.73 20.17 20.59
C TRP A 692 21.47 20.29 21.43
N VAL A 693 21.60 20.13 22.74
CA VAL A 693 20.55 20.43 23.72
C VAL A 693 21.18 21.23 24.86
N ALA A 694 20.57 22.34 25.26
CA ALA A 694 21.06 23.12 26.40
C ALA A 694 20.29 22.82 27.67
N GLN A 695 20.89 23.22 28.80
CA GLN A 695 20.13 23.38 30.05
C GLN A 695 18.94 24.34 29.80
N PRO A 696 17.69 23.96 30.12
CA PRO A 696 16.52 24.82 29.89
C PRO A 696 16.60 26.14 30.64
N THR A 697 17.19 26.11 31.83
CA THR A 697 17.57 27.28 32.63
C THR A 697 18.94 27.01 33.23
N PRO A 698 19.77 28.04 33.51
CA PRO A 698 21.10 27.83 34.09
C PRO A 698 21.08 26.93 35.33
N GLY A 699 21.88 25.87 35.30
CA GLY A 699 22.01 24.90 36.41
C GLY A 699 20.94 23.80 36.46
N GLN A 700 19.95 23.80 35.56
CA GLN A 700 18.97 22.71 35.43
C GLN A 700 19.33 21.80 34.27
N GLU A 701 19.46 20.50 34.50
CA GLU A 701 19.74 19.54 33.42
C GLU A 701 18.55 19.40 32.44
N PRO A 702 18.82 19.08 31.15
CA PRO A 702 17.77 18.81 30.19
C PRO A 702 16.89 17.61 30.60
N PRO A 703 15.64 17.54 30.13
CA PRO A 703 14.84 16.34 30.27
C PRO A 703 15.54 15.11 29.68
N THR A 704 15.43 13.99 30.39
CA THR A 704 16.06 12.72 30.02
C THR A 704 15.07 11.74 29.38
N ALA A 705 15.59 10.89 28.51
CA ALA A 705 14.84 9.82 27.86
C ALA A 705 15.70 8.54 27.71
N GLU A 706 15.02 7.45 27.37
CA GLU A 706 15.60 6.24 26.82
C GLU A 706 15.41 6.24 25.30
N ALA A 707 16.44 5.91 24.53
CA ALA A 707 16.31 5.64 23.10
C ALA A 707 16.69 4.19 22.78
N ARG A 708 15.79 3.49 22.08
CA ARG A 708 15.97 2.12 21.62
C ARG A 708 16.32 2.14 20.15
N ILE A 709 17.54 1.74 19.85
CA ILE A 709 18.12 1.76 18.52
C ILE A 709 18.02 0.36 17.94
N TYR A 710 17.01 0.16 17.08
CA TYR A 710 16.77 -1.12 16.43
C TYR A 710 17.56 -1.27 15.13
N ASP A 711 17.90 -2.53 14.84
CA ASP A 711 18.50 -2.98 13.59
C ASP A 711 17.87 -4.30 13.11
N TYR A 712 18.39 -4.89 12.04
CA TYR A 712 17.93 -6.18 11.52
C TYR A 712 18.04 -7.28 12.59
N LEU A 713 16.99 -8.08 12.74
CA LEU A 713 16.96 -9.18 13.71
C LEU A 713 17.89 -10.33 13.30
N PHE A 714 18.04 -10.54 11.99
CA PHE A 714 18.83 -11.60 11.39
C PHE A 714 19.97 -11.01 10.56
N LYS A 715 21.13 -11.66 10.60
CA LYS A 715 22.31 -11.25 9.84
C LYS A 715 22.17 -11.60 8.37
N SER A 716 21.61 -12.76 8.07
CA SER A 716 21.44 -13.28 6.72
C SER A 716 20.22 -12.65 6.03
N GLU A 717 20.30 -12.51 4.70
CA GLU A 717 19.19 -11.98 3.90
C GLU A 717 17.99 -12.94 3.85
N ASP A 718 18.21 -14.25 3.88
CA ASP A 718 17.13 -15.25 3.91
C ASP A 718 17.32 -16.28 5.05
N PRO A 719 17.03 -15.91 6.30
CA PRO A 719 17.05 -16.85 7.42
C PRO A 719 15.90 -17.88 7.33
N GLY A 720 14.95 -17.69 6.39
CA GLY A 720 13.82 -18.57 6.16
C GLY A 720 14.22 -19.97 5.70
N THR A 721 15.31 -20.08 4.95
CA THR A 721 15.78 -21.30 4.29
C THR A 721 16.86 -22.06 5.07
N MET A 722 17.37 -21.49 6.17
CA MET A 722 18.39 -22.12 7.01
C MET A 722 17.77 -23.16 7.97
N ASP A 723 18.49 -24.25 8.19
CA ASP A 723 18.13 -25.28 9.19
C ASP A 723 18.22 -24.71 10.62
N GLU A 724 19.39 -24.19 11.00
CA GLU A 724 19.65 -23.56 12.31
C GLU A 724 19.46 -22.03 12.29
N TRP A 725 18.33 -21.57 11.75
CA TRP A 725 18.04 -20.14 11.56
C TRP A 725 18.01 -19.29 12.84
N LEU A 726 17.88 -19.90 14.04
CA LEU A 726 17.95 -19.17 15.31
C LEU A 726 19.36 -18.71 15.67
N GLU A 727 20.39 -19.40 15.17
CA GLU A 727 21.80 -19.00 15.42
C GLU A 727 22.20 -17.76 14.60
N ASP A 728 21.42 -17.41 13.58
CA ASP A 728 21.62 -16.24 12.71
C ASP A 728 21.13 -14.92 13.35
N LEU A 729 20.53 -14.99 14.55
CA LEU A 729 20.09 -13.80 15.28
C LEU A 729 21.25 -12.84 15.55
N ASP A 730 21.00 -11.55 15.33
CA ASP A 730 21.95 -10.49 15.66
C ASP A 730 21.76 -10.01 17.11
N LYS A 731 22.83 -10.14 17.90
CA LYS A 731 22.89 -9.66 19.29
C LYS A 731 22.89 -8.14 19.35
N GLU A 732 23.34 -7.47 18.30
CA GLU A 732 23.36 -6.01 18.18
C GLU A 732 22.07 -5.44 17.57
N SER A 733 21.05 -6.29 17.31
CA SER A 733 19.76 -5.88 16.74
C SER A 733 18.97 -4.87 17.58
N LEU A 734 19.34 -4.70 18.86
CA LEU A 734 18.80 -3.71 19.77
C LEU A 734 19.91 -3.13 20.65
N GLN A 735 20.11 -1.82 20.57
CA GLN A 735 20.91 -1.06 21.53
C GLN A 735 20.02 -0.12 22.34
N VAL A 736 20.04 -0.25 23.66
CA VAL A 736 19.28 0.62 24.57
C VAL A 736 20.22 1.70 25.12
N ILE A 737 19.95 2.95 24.77
CA ILE A 737 20.71 4.12 25.21
C ILE A 737 19.89 4.84 26.28
N LYS A 738 20.43 4.89 27.51
CA LYS A 738 19.84 5.62 28.63
C LYS A 738 20.51 6.99 28.77
N GLY A 739 19.78 7.95 29.34
CA GLY A 739 20.34 9.30 29.58
C GLY A 739 20.41 10.15 28.32
N VAL A 740 19.51 9.91 27.37
CA VAL A 740 19.34 10.75 26.18
C VAL A 740 18.84 12.12 26.62
N TYR A 741 19.44 13.19 26.14
CA TYR A 741 18.96 14.55 26.39
C TYR A 741 18.06 15.03 25.26
N VAL A 742 16.88 15.53 25.62
CA VAL A 742 15.88 16.03 24.66
C VAL A 742 15.53 17.48 24.97
N THR A 743 14.99 18.19 23.98
CA THR A 743 14.50 19.55 24.18
C THR A 743 13.32 19.57 25.18
N PRO A 744 13.13 20.66 25.94
CA PRO A 744 12.01 20.79 26.88
C PRO A 744 10.63 20.59 26.25
N ALA A 745 10.47 20.93 24.97
CA ALA A 745 9.23 20.74 24.23
C ALA A 745 8.81 19.25 24.16
N LEU A 746 9.77 18.33 24.12
CA LEU A 746 9.51 16.89 24.05
C LEU A 746 9.01 16.29 25.35
N ALA A 747 9.10 17.01 26.48
CA ALA A 747 8.56 16.54 27.76
C ALA A 747 7.04 16.28 27.73
N ARG A 748 6.34 16.82 26.72
CA ARG A 748 4.89 16.67 26.53
C ARG A 748 4.52 15.73 25.37
N ALA A 749 5.50 15.04 24.79
CA ALA A 749 5.26 14.12 23.69
C ALA A 749 4.40 12.94 24.14
N LYS A 750 3.44 12.54 23.32
CA LYS A 750 2.50 11.45 23.60
C LYS A 750 2.93 10.18 22.88
N VAL A 751 2.50 9.03 23.41
CA VAL A 751 2.72 7.72 22.77
C VAL A 751 2.26 7.77 21.30
N GLY A 752 3.13 7.32 20.40
CA GLY A 752 2.89 7.32 18.96
C GLY A 752 3.26 8.61 18.22
N ASP A 753 3.58 9.70 18.94
CA ASP A 753 4.16 10.91 18.33
C ASP A 753 5.50 10.55 17.67
N ARG A 754 5.77 11.18 16.53
CA ARG A 754 6.92 10.91 15.67
C ARG A 754 7.73 12.17 15.45
N PHE A 755 9.05 12.04 15.47
CA PHE A 755 9.97 13.15 15.33
C PHE A 755 11.15 12.75 14.45
N GLN A 756 11.66 13.70 13.67
CA GLN A 756 13.01 13.60 13.18
C GLN A 756 13.95 14.18 14.24
N PHE A 757 14.74 13.33 14.89
CA PHE A 757 15.88 13.79 15.67
C PHE A 757 16.98 14.15 14.69
N GLU A 758 17.26 15.44 14.58
CA GLU A 758 18.11 15.94 13.51
C GLU A 758 19.50 15.31 13.55
N ARG A 759 20.00 14.88 12.37
CA ARG A 759 21.23 14.09 12.16
C ARG A 759 21.17 12.63 12.64
N LEU A 760 20.21 12.24 13.48
CA LEU A 760 20.20 10.94 14.15
C LEU A 760 19.25 9.93 13.49
N GLY A 761 18.07 10.35 13.05
CA GLY A 761 17.06 9.44 12.48
C GLY A 761 15.64 9.89 12.76
N TYR A 762 14.70 9.01 12.43
CA TYR A 762 13.30 9.17 12.80
C TYR A 762 13.00 8.31 14.01
N PHE A 763 12.28 8.89 14.97
CA PHE A 763 11.96 8.30 16.25
C PHE A 763 10.48 8.42 16.55
N ALA A 764 9.92 7.43 17.24
CA ALA A 764 8.55 7.46 17.74
C ALA A 764 8.53 7.21 19.25
N VAL A 765 7.58 7.83 19.95
CA VAL A 765 7.36 7.63 21.38
C VAL A 765 6.76 6.24 21.62
N ASP A 766 7.48 5.40 22.35
CA ASP A 766 7.08 4.02 22.66
C ASP A 766 5.97 3.97 23.73
N PRO A 767 5.07 2.97 23.70
CA PRO A 767 4.06 2.76 24.73
C PRO A 767 4.59 2.58 26.16
N ASP A 768 5.85 2.21 26.35
CA ASP A 768 6.49 2.15 27.68
C ASP A 768 6.79 3.55 28.27
N SER A 769 6.48 4.62 27.53
CA SER A 769 6.60 6.00 28.01
C SER A 769 5.52 6.32 29.03
N VAL A 770 5.93 6.88 30.17
CA VAL A 770 5.04 7.35 31.25
C VAL A 770 5.52 8.71 31.74
N ASP A 771 4.71 9.39 32.56
CA ASP A 771 5.08 10.69 33.13
C ASP A 771 6.45 10.61 33.85
N GLY A 772 7.38 11.45 33.44
CA GLY A 772 8.75 11.48 33.96
C GLY A 772 9.71 10.44 33.35
N LYS A 773 9.25 9.56 32.45
CA LYS A 773 10.07 8.60 31.72
C LYS A 773 9.65 8.50 30.26
N LEU A 774 10.36 9.22 29.38
CA LEU A 774 10.15 9.13 27.93
C LEU A 774 11.00 8.01 27.33
N VAL A 775 10.40 7.25 26.42
CA VAL A 775 11.05 6.17 25.68
C VAL A 775 10.82 6.41 24.19
N PHE A 776 11.90 6.46 23.41
CA PHE A 776 11.86 6.64 21.96
C PHE A 776 12.38 5.40 21.24
N ASN A 777 11.66 4.93 20.24
CA ASN A 777 12.12 3.89 19.32
C ASN A 777 12.65 4.53 18.06
N ARG A 778 13.86 4.18 17.62
CA ARG A 778 14.34 4.57 16.29
C ARG A 778 13.56 3.78 15.23
N THR A 779 12.72 4.47 14.47
CA THR A 779 11.93 3.87 13.39
C THR A 779 12.83 3.50 12.22
N VAL A 780 13.59 4.47 11.70
CA VAL A 780 14.50 4.30 10.56
C VAL A 780 15.60 5.38 10.57
N THR A 781 16.75 5.09 9.98
CA THR A 781 17.85 6.05 9.81
C THR A 781 17.52 7.13 8.76
N LEU A 782 18.29 8.21 8.69
CA LEU A 782 18.06 9.28 7.71
C LEU A 782 18.42 8.89 6.28
N LYS A 783 19.47 8.09 6.14
CA LYS A 783 19.98 7.57 4.89
C LYS A 783 20.25 6.09 5.06
N GLU A 784 20.27 5.41 3.92
CA GLU A 784 20.73 4.03 3.87
C GLU A 784 22.21 3.95 4.20
N SER A 785 22.62 2.91 4.92
CA SER A 785 24.02 2.71 5.27
C SER A 785 24.82 2.32 4.02
N ALA A 786 25.91 3.03 3.73
CA ALA A 786 26.76 2.75 2.57
C ALA A 786 27.32 1.31 2.59
N ALA A 787 27.58 0.75 3.78
CA ALA A 787 27.98 -0.65 3.96
C ALA A 787 26.88 -1.64 3.56
N ARG A 788 25.60 -1.25 3.71
CA ARG A 788 24.44 -2.08 3.32
C ARG A 788 24.16 -2.02 1.83
N VAL A 789 24.32 -0.83 1.22
CA VAL A 789 24.24 -0.68 -0.24
C VAL A 789 25.30 -1.54 -0.93
N ALA A 790 26.52 -1.58 -0.38
CA ALA A 790 27.60 -2.43 -0.88
C ALA A 790 27.31 -3.94 -0.73
N ALA A 791 26.70 -4.37 0.38
CA ALA A 791 26.31 -5.76 0.60
C ALA A 791 25.16 -6.20 -0.33
N ALA A 792 24.11 -5.39 -0.46
CA ALA A 792 22.96 -5.66 -1.34
C ALA A 792 23.35 -5.67 -2.83
N SER A 793 24.32 -4.85 -3.23
CA SER A 793 24.84 -4.85 -4.61
C SER A 793 25.66 -6.11 -4.93
N ALA A 794 26.23 -6.77 -3.92
CA ALA A 794 27.03 -7.98 -4.09
C ALA A 794 26.18 -9.26 -4.16
N SER A 795 24.97 -9.26 -3.59
CA SER A 795 24.04 -10.41 -3.63
C SER A 795 23.25 -10.52 -4.94
N VAL A 796 23.02 -9.42 -5.67
CA VAL A 796 22.34 -9.42 -6.99
C VAL A 796 23.22 -9.99 -8.12
N VAL A 797 24.53 -10.15 -7.88
CA VAL A 797 25.51 -10.67 -8.87
C VAL A 797 25.78 -12.17 -8.69
N LYS A 798 25.19 -12.82 -7.67
CA LYS A 798 25.20 -14.28 -7.49
C LYS A 798 23.82 -14.86 -7.75
#